data_AF-A0A821NU84-F1
#
_entry.id   AF-A0A821NU84-F1
#
_cell.length_a   1.000
_cell.length_b   1.000
_cell.length_c   1.000
_cell.angle_alpha   90.00
_cell.angle_beta   90.00
_cell.angle_gamma   90.00
#
_symmetry.space_group_name_H-M   'P 1'
#
loop_
_entity.id
_entity.type
_entity.pdbx_description
1 polymer ?
#
loop_
_entity_poly.entity_id
_entity_poly.type
_entity_poly.pdbx_seq_one_letter_code
_entity_poly.pdbx_strand_id
1 'polypeptide(L)'
;MFNKDFKYCEPTLNYDIINQFDGNEKDKNLLRTMCSEWNDKVCVSVLSNNWRKVRLSSTSENLSILLWNCECLHTHTSDLDLLLSLYCPHVCILTGVGKQIRRLPYVPNYKWFSKEGNNSFGGVACLIQNEFTTTISDESENFLLLKIELGNENIYIGAVYIPPNHTPPLYLFDKHKENDIYIFGDFNAKHESWQCEKNNVSGNILKEWMEENGFEGITVENKTVKDNQKIVSRLAEYYEKHFSKPIFNSKSPFHMECIEAYERIEKNVKIPMEKIKLEEVIEQWKGLKSKKSLDSTDTSAQLLKNLPQEYLYRITTLFNKCADEGEFFEREKIEKWICLSKEGAFPTEDRLRSISLLPNLSKIFEKIVAKRIEKWCKDQGVYVDEQSGFTANRRLQTRIVAMIEDLRLTIAAPNRPALTIFVDFLTAFDRMWYPALMRALERLDMPIELRKWIYNWLQNRKMFISHGDMKSKIFSISVGAPQGSVLAALLFRLHVFFLPSYFPEINCHLFADDLTMVIKGALEKKLSDNLIYIQNQAKIVLQSLEKFAYDHNLPVNTKKTKAMLIHSTVAVEKPDLFYKNVKIEYVKTYKFLGVEIGTKLGLGYGGFPAYSLEYPTGSGGRNVRPGQTKIVTTIYVSHVAFVASVFF
;
A
#
# COMPACT_ATOMS: atom_id res chain seq x y z
N MET A 1 -22.49 22.50 14.07
CA MET A 1 -22.50 23.96 13.82
C MET A 1 -21.23 24.51 14.43
N PHE A 2 -20.19 24.75 13.63
CA PHE A 2 -18.98 25.44 14.07
C PHE A 2 -18.60 26.40 12.94
N ASN A 3 -18.64 27.70 13.23
CA ASN A 3 -18.25 28.76 12.30
C ASN A 3 -16.77 29.09 12.50
N LYS A 4 -16.11 29.56 11.44
CA LYS A 4 -14.66 29.79 11.30
C LYS A 4 -14.07 30.91 12.18
N ASP A 5 -14.84 31.54 13.05
CA ASP A 5 -14.47 32.81 13.69
C ASP A 5 -14.21 32.75 15.21
N PHE A 6 -14.14 31.58 15.84
CA PHE A 6 -13.70 31.50 17.24
C PHE A 6 -12.16 31.43 17.34
N LYS A 7 -11.54 32.58 17.58
CA LYS A 7 -10.21 32.66 18.21
C LYS A 7 -10.28 31.98 19.58
N TYR A 8 -9.22 31.27 19.97
CA TYR A 8 -9.03 30.70 21.30
C TYR A 8 -9.35 31.76 22.37
N CYS A 9 -10.51 31.67 23.01
CA CYS A 9 -10.82 32.46 24.19
C CYS A 9 -10.35 31.64 25.39
N GLU A 10 -9.43 32.18 26.18
CA GLU A 10 -9.25 31.73 27.56
C GLU A 10 -10.61 31.78 28.29
N PRO A 11 -10.91 30.83 29.18
CA PRO A 11 -12.21 30.74 29.83
C PRO A 11 -12.34 31.84 30.90
N THR A 12 -12.64 33.07 30.48
CA THR A 12 -13.40 34.00 31.31
C THR A 12 -14.87 33.76 31.00
N LEU A 13 -15.52 32.99 31.88
CA LEU A 13 -16.94 32.64 31.78
C LEU A 13 -17.80 33.90 31.72
N ASN A 14 -18.62 34.01 30.68
CA ASN A 14 -19.76 34.91 30.71
C ASN A 14 -21.04 34.05 30.66
N TYR A 15 -21.56 33.68 31.83
CA TYR A 15 -22.83 32.93 31.97
C TYR A 15 -24.00 33.66 31.29
N ASP A 16 -23.86 34.96 31.02
CA ASP A 16 -24.80 35.75 30.24
C ASP A 16 -24.97 35.22 28.82
N ILE A 17 -23.94 34.60 28.22
CA ILE A 17 -24.01 34.00 26.89
C ILE A 17 -24.90 32.75 26.88
N ILE A 18 -24.90 31.97 27.97
CA ILE A 18 -25.79 30.79 28.10
C ILE A 18 -27.25 31.24 28.24
N ASN A 19 -27.50 32.38 28.89
CA ASN A 19 -28.84 32.96 28.98
C ASN A 19 -29.32 33.51 27.63
N GLN A 20 -28.41 34.01 26.79
CA GLN A 20 -28.66 34.45 25.41
C GLN A 20 -28.76 33.30 24.40
N PHE A 21 -28.45 32.07 24.79
CA PHE A 21 -28.60 30.90 23.94
C PHE A 21 -30.10 30.62 23.69
N ASP A 22 -30.52 30.54 22.44
CA ASP A 22 -31.94 30.36 22.06
C ASP A 22 -32.46 28.90 22.18
N GLY A 23 -31.71 28.04 22.88
CA GLY A 23 -32.07 26.64 23.13
C GLY A 23 -33.06 26.47 24.29
N ASN A 24 -33.67 25.29 24.38
CA ASN A 24 -34.56 24.96 25.49
C ASN A 24 -33.77 24.85 26.82
N GLU A 25 -34.47 24.90 27.96
CA GLU A 25 -33.80 24.84 29.28
C GLU A 25 -32.98 23.57 29.53
N LYS A 26 -33.29 22.48 28.83
CA LYS A 26 -32.52 21.24 28.92
C LYS A 26 -31.15 21.39 28.26
N ASP A 27 -31.10 22.07 27.12
CA ASP A 27 -29.85 22.40 26.41
C ASP A 27 -29.03 23.45 27.17
N LYS A 28 -29.70 24.45 27.76
CA LYS A 28 -29.04 25.44 28.63
C LYS A 28 -28.43 24.79 29.86
N ASN A 29 -29.14 23.84 30.50
CA ASN A 29 -28.60 23.10 31.64
C ASN A 29 -27.43 22.18 31.24
N LEU A 30 -27.51 21.52 30.08
CA LEU A 30 -26.38 20.73 29.58
C LEU A 30 -25.14 21.62 29.35
N LEU A 31 -25.32 22.81 28.78
CA LEU A 31 -24.24 23.79 28.61
C LEU A 31 -23.66 24.26 29.95
N ARG A 32 -24.51 24.54 30.95
CA ARG A 32 -24.06 24.89 32.31
C ARG A 32 -23.25 23.75 32.94
N THR A 33 -23.72 22.50 32.82
CA THR A 33 -23.01 21.31 33.34
C THR A 33 -21.68 21.10 32.63
N MET A 34 -21.64 21.21 31.29
CA MET A 34 -20.40 21.11 30.53
C MET A 34 -19.41 22.22 30.90
N CYS A 35 -19.88 23.45 31.12
CA CYS A 35 -19.03 24.55 31.58
C CYS A 35 -18.49 24.30 33.00
N SER A 36 -19.31 23.75 33.91
CA SER A 36 -18.86 23.36 35.26
C SER A 36 -17.80 22.26 35.21
N GLU A 37 -18.03 21.20 34.42
CA GLU A 37 -17.06 20.12 34.23
C GLU A 37 -15.76 20.58 33.56
N TRP A 38 -15.82 21.60 32.71
CA TRP A 38 -14.64 22.20 32.09
C TRP A 38 -13.84 23.02 33.11
N ASN A 39 -14.52 23.74 34.01
CA ASN A 39 -13.88 24.57 35.03
C ASN A 39 -13.16 23.74 36.10
N ASP A 40 -13.66 22.52 36.37
CA ASP A 40 -13.05 21.58 37.32
C ASP A 40 -11.85 20.82 36.74
N LYS A 41 -11.54 20.96 35.45
CA LYS A 41 -10.38 20.32 34.81
C LYS A 41 -9.18 21.25 34.79
N VAL A 42 -8.05 20.75 35.33
CA VAL A 42 -6.76 21.42 35.30
C VAL A 42 -6.36 21.72 33.85
N CYS A 43 -6.16 23.00 33.51
CA CYS A 43 -5.73 23.40 32.19
C CYS A 43 -4.37 22.77 31.84
N VAL A 44 -4.18 22.39 30.57
CA VAL A 44 -2.92 21.84 30.04
C VAL A 44 -1.72 22.76 30.37
N SER A 45 -1.94 24.08 30.42
CA SER A 45 -0.91 25.05 30.83
C SER A 45 -0.45 24.86 32.29
N VAL A 46 -1.38 24.53 33.21
CA VAL A 46 -1.08 24.28 34.63
C VAL A 46 -0.39 22.92 34.82
N LEU A 47 -0.81 21.89 34.08
CA LEU A 47 -0.10 20.60 34.03
C LEU A 47 1.32 20.77 33.46
N SER A 48 1.50 21.56 32.40
CA SER A 48 2.81 21.86 31.81
C SER A 48 3.73 22.59 32.78
N ASN A 49 3.21 23.55 33.55
CA ASN A 49 3.99 24.31 34.53
C ASN A 49 4.46 23.44 35.72
N ASN A 50 3.67 22.45 36.13
CA ASN A 50 4.05 21.50 37.16
C ASN A 50 5.07 20.46 36.66
N TRP A 51 5.02 20.08 35.38
CA TRP A 51 5.96 19.13 34.78
C TRP A 51 7.32 19.71 34.40
N ARG A 52 7.44 21.03 34.20
CA ARG A 52 8.72 21.72 33.94
C ARG A 52 9.80 21.55 35.02
N LYS A 53 9.49 20.90 36.15
CA LYS A 53 10.43 20.61 37.25
C LYS A 53 11.09 19.23 37.19
N VAL A 54 10.74 18.36 36.22
CA VAL A 54 11.29 17.00 36.12
C VAL A 54 12.43 16.94 35.11
N ARG A 55 13.60 16.42 35.52
CA ARG A 55 14.70 16.10 34.59
C ARG A 55 14.29 14.91 33.72
N LEU A 56 14.18 15.14 32.42
CA LEU A 56 14.05 14.07 31.43
C LEU A 56 15.47 13.61 31.04
N SER A 57 15.76 12.32 31.13
CA SER A 57 16.99 11.70 30.62
C SER A 57 16.62 10.64 29.58
N SER A 58 17.24 10.67 28.40
CA SER A 58 17.14 9.57 27.45
C SER A 58 17.95 8.37 27.99
N THR A 59 17.46 7.15 27.77
CA THR A 59 18.14 5.89 28.15
C THR A 59 18.60 5.11 26.92
N SER A 60 18.70 5.76 25.76
CA SER A 60 18.92 5.14 24.45
C SER A 60 20.39 5.27 24.03
N GLU A 61 21.04 4.17 23.64
CA GLU A 61 22.38 4.18 23.02
C GLU A 61 22.40 4.84 21.63
N ASN A 62 21.23 5.02 20.99
CA ASN A 62 21.10 5.63 19.68
C ASN A 62 20.62 7.10 19.76
N LEU A 63 21.17 7.94 18.89
CA LEU A 63 20.69 9.31 18.68
C LEU A 63 19.25 9.30 18.15
N SER A 64 18.37 10.08 18.78
CA SER A 64 16.95 10.19 18.42
C SER A 64 16.66 11.58 17.89
N ILE A 65 16.03 11.65 16.72
CA ILE A 65 15.74 12.90 16.00
C ILE A 65 14.23 13.00 15.78
N LEU A 66 13.64 14.13 16.16
CA LEU A 66 12.23 14.46 15.93
C LEU A 66 12.14 15.59 14.90
N LEU A 67 11.51 15.37 13.75
CA LEU A 67 11.17 16.42 12.80
C LEU A 67 9.71 16.83 13.00
N TRP A 68 9.44 18.12 13.20
CA TRP A 68 8.09 18.65 13.35
C TRP A 68 7.91 19.93 12.53
N ASN A 69 6.93 19.92 11.63
CA ASN A 69 6.44 21.14 10.99
C ASN A 69 5.39 21.75 11.93
N CYS A 70 5.71 22.88 12.55
CA CYS A 70 4.84 23.47 13.56
C CYS A 70 3.81 24.43 12.98
N GLU A 71 3.90 24.80 11.70
CA GLU A 71 3.11 25.81 10.96
C GLU A 71 3.10 27.24 11.57
N CYS A 72 3.17 27.36 12.90
CA CYS A 72 3.23 28.55 13.73
C CYS A 72 3.60 28.16 15.19
N LEU A 73 4.86 28.34 15.59
CA LEU A 73 5.34 27.89 16.91
C LEU A 73 4.57 28.50 18.10
N HIS A 74 4.22 29.79 18.07
CA HIS A 74 3.56 30.46 19.19
C HIS A 74 2.17 29.89 19.53
N THR A 75 1.42 29.43 18.52
CA THR A 75 0.09 28.82 18.73
C THR A 75 0.18 27.37 19.20
N HIS A 76 1.34 26.73 19.01
CA HIS A 76 1.57 25.31 19.28
C HIS A 76 2.64 25.04 20.33
N THR A 77 2.92 26.02 21.21
CA THR A 77 3.93 25.86 22.28
C THR A 77 3.60 24.71 23.25
N SER A 78 2.32 24.50 23.56
CA SER A 78 1.89 23.36 24.39
C SER A 78 2.08 22.01 23.69
N ASP A 79 1.95 21.97 22.35
CA ASP A 79 2.19 20.76 21.57
C ASP A 79 3.68 20.41 21.55
N LEU A 80 4.55 21.42 21.46
CA LEU A 80 6.01 21.24 21.62
C LEU A 80 6.34 20.63 22.97
N ASP A 81 5.80 21.18 24.06
CA ASP A 81 6.04 20.68 25.42
C ASP A 81 5.57 19.22 25.55
N LEU A 82 4.44 18.85 24.95
CA LEU A 82 3.92 17.47 24.91
C LEU A 82 4.84 16.53 24.12
N LEU A 83 5.25 16.92 22.91
CA LEU A 83 6.11 16.11 22.04
C LEU A 83 7.47 15.82 22.69
N LEU A 84 8.09 16.83 23.29
CA LEU A 84 9.36 16.67 24.00
C LEU A 84 9.21 15.78 25.24
N SER A 85 8.07 15.83 25.92
CA SER A 85 7.79 14.98 27.08
C SER A 85 7.53 13.52 26.70
N LEU A 86 6.82 13.28 25.60
CA LEU A 86 6.48 11.94 25.13
C LEU A 86 7.69 11.21 24.53
N TYR A 87 8.50 11.92 23.75
CA TYR A 87 9.55 11.30 22.94
C TYR A 87 10.97 11.55 23.45
N CYS A 88 11.19 12.59 24.27
CA CYS A 88 12.51 13.00 24.77
C CYS A 88 13.62 12.91 23.71
N PRO A 89 13.46 13.56 22.53
CA PRO A 89 14.41 13.42 21.44
C PRO A 89 15.74 14.09 21.78
N HIS A 90 16.87 13.53 21.34
CA HIS A 90 18.17 14.19 21.48
C HIS A 90 18.25 15.48 20.62
N VAL A 91 17.61 15.43 19.45
CA VAL A 91 17.55 16.51 18.46
C VAL A 91 16.09 16.70 18.03
N CYS A 92 15.53 17.90 18.17
CA CYS A 92 14.21 18.24 17.64
C CYS A 92 14.36 19.36 16.60
N ILE A 93 13.95 19.08 15.36
CA ILE A 93 14.06 19.97 14.20
C ILE A 93 12.68 20.51 13.89
N LEU A 94 12.58 21.83 13.81
CA LEU A 94 11.36 22.57 13.57
C LEU A 94 11.41 23.28 12.22
N THR A 95 10.33 23.13 11.46
CA THR A 95 10.06 23.87 10.22
C THR A 95 8.74 24.62 10.36
N GLY A 96 8.50 25.64 9.52
CA GLY A 96 7.29 26.45 9.63
C GLY A 96 7.32 27.46 10.78
N VAL A 97 8.50 27.82 11.28
CA VAL A 97 8.65 28.68 12.49
C VAL A 97 8.30 30.14 12.20
N GLY A 98 8.45 30.60 10.94
CA GLY A 98 8.15 31.96 10.53
C GLY A 98 9.06 33.03 11.15
N LYS A 99 8.56 34.28 11.20
CA LYS A 99 9.23 35.42 11.87
C LYS A 99 9.30 35.31 13.40
N GLN A 100 8.86 34.18 13.98
CA GLN A 100 8.67 33.98 15.41
C GLN A 100 9.96 33.54 16.12
N ILE A 101 11.03 33.27 15.36
CA ILE A 101 12.37 32.94 15.86
C ILE A 101 12.93 34.01 16.83
N ARG A 102 12.43 35.24 16.78
CA ARG A 102 12.84 36.33 17.67
C ARG A 102 12.40 36.17 19.12
N ARG A 103 11.48 35.24 19.43
CA ARG A 103 10.92 35.02 20.77
C ARG A 103 10.69 33.52 21.05
N LEU A 104 11.75 32.73 20.98
CA LEU A 104 11.67 31.29 21.28
C LEU A 104 11.38 31.04 22.77
N PRO A 105 10.49 30.09 23.10
CA PRO A 105 10.17 29.77 24.49
C PRO A 105 11.35 29.07 25.17
N TYR A 106 11.47 29.23 26.49
CA TYR A 106 12.42 28.44 27.27
C TYR A 106 11.96 26.98 27.34
N VAL A 107 12.86 26.06 26.99
CA VAL A 107 12.64 24.61 27.04
C VAL A 107 13.71 23.99 27.95
N PRO A 108 13.32 23.36 29.09
CA PRO A 108 14.28 22.75 30.00
C PRO A 108 15.13 21.66 29.33
N ASN A 109 16.44 21.65 29.60
CA ASN A 109 17.42 20.68 29.07
C ASN A 109 17.75 20.78 27.58
N TYR A 110 17.25 21.78 26.85
CA TYR A 110 17.59 21.99 25.44
C TYR A 110 18.20 23.37 25.17
N LYS A 111 19.04 23.44 24.13
CA LYS A 111 19.55 24.67 23.49
C LYS A 111 18.84 24.90 22.18
N TRP A 112 18.48 26.14 21.92
CA TRP A 112 17.94 26.58 20.63
C TRP A 112 19.07 26.98 19.68
N PHE A 113 18.94 26.52 18.45
CA PHE A 113 19.65 27.04 17.28
C PHE A 113 18.61 27.37 16.22
N SER A 114 18.72 28.49 15.53
CA SER A 114 17.66 28.92 14.61
C SER A 114 18.16 29.87 13.56
N LYS A 115 17.53 29.84 12.39
CA LYS A 115 17.81 30.76 11.29
C LYS A 115 16.51 31.30 10.71
N GLU A 116 16.40 32.63 10.67
CA GLU A 116 15.23 33.31 10.10
C GLU A 116 15.05 32.96 8.62
N GLY A 117 13.79 32.82 8.21
CA GLY A 117 13.41 32.66 6.81
C GLY A 117 13.08 33.98 6.14
N ASN A 118 12.99 33.93 4.81
CA ASN A 118 12.69 35.09 3.96
C ASN A 118 11.18 35.36 3.77
N ASN A 119 10.31 34.54 4.34
CA ASN A 119 8.85 34.71 4.26
C ASN A 119 8.18 34.42 5.61
N SER A 120 6.88 34.74 5.70
CA SER A 120 6.11 34.67 6.95
C SER A 120 6.02 33.27 7.57
N PHE A 121 6.22 32.23 6.77
CA PHE A 121 6.17 30.81 7.18
C PHE A 121 7.56 30.15 7.16
N GLY A 122 8.59 30.88 6.72
CA GLY A 122 9.94 30.36 6.56
C GLY A 122 10.75 30.39 7.84
N GLY A 123 11.94 29.81 7.80
CA GLY A 123 12.84 29.71 8.94
C GLY A 123 12.81 28.33 9.57
N VAL A 124 13.94 27.99 10.16
CA VAL A 124 14.22 26.68 10.75
C VAL A 124 14.74 26.89 12.16
N ALA A 125 14.39 25.97 13.05
CA ALA A 125 14.94 25.95 14.40
C ALA A 125 15.24 24.51 14.82
N CYS A 126 16.24 24.34 15.66
CA CYS A 126 16.64 23.07 16.24
C CYS A 126 16.75 23.22 17.75
N LEU A 127 16.19 22.26 18.47
CA LEU A 127 16.35 22.05 19.90
C LEU A 127 17.29 20.86 20.09
N ILE A 128 18.45 21.10 20.71
CA ILE A 128 19.43 20.05 20.98
C ILE A 128 19.58 19.89 22.49
N GLN A 129 19.60 18.65 22.99
CA GLN A 129 19.80 18.41 24.41
C GLN A 129 21.15 18.97 24.90
N ASN A 130 21.15 19.52 26.12
CA ASN A 130 22.28 20.25 26.68
C ASN A 130 23.57 19.43 26.82
N GLU A 131 23.46 18.10 26.87
CA GLU A 131 24.56 17.15 26.99
C GLU A 131 25.46 17.12 25.74
N PHE A 132 24.95 17.53 24.58
CA PHE A 132 25.74 17.59 23.35
C PHE A 132 26.48 18.93 23.22
N THR A 133 27.74 18.84 22.82
CA THR A 133 28.48 19.98 22.28
C THR A 133 28.03 20.19 20.84
N THR A 134 27.45 21.35 20.57
CA THR A 134 26.89 21.68 19.25
C THR A 134 27.31 23.07 18.82
N THR A 135 27.73 23.18 17.56
CA THR A 135 28.12 24.45 16.92
C THR A 135 27.41 24.61 15.58
N ILE A 136 27.18 25.84 15.16
CA ILE A 136 26.66 26.12 13.82
C ILE A 136 27.84 25.97 12.85
N SER A 137 27.76 25.01 11.93
CA SER A 137 28.78 24.75 10.92
C SER A 137 28.59 25.58 9.67
N ASP A 138 27.34 25.81 9.27
CA ASP A 138 26.98 26.63 8.12
C ASP A 138 25.52 27.09 8.26
N GLU A 139 25.18 28.20 7.62
CA GLU A 139 23.81 28.73 7.67
C GLU A 139 23.51 29.59 6.43
N SER A 140 22.27 29.52 5.97
CA SER A 140 21.75 30.43 4.94
C SER A 140 20.26 30.68 5.20
N GLU A 141 19.60 31.47 4.37
CA GLU A 141 18.16 31.69 4.52
C GLU A 141 17.39 30.36 4.47
N ASN A 142 16.60 30.10 5.51
CA ASN A 142 15.86 28.85 5.68
C ASN A 142 16.72 27.57 5.76
N PHE A 143 18.03 27.67 6.02
CA PHE A 143 18.90 26.51 6.20
C PHE A 143 19.85 26.72 7.38
N LEU A 144 19.99 25.69 8.20
CA LEU A 144 20.87 25.69 9.36
C LEU A 144 21.58 24.34 9.45
N LEU A 145 22.91 24.34 9.41
CA LEU A 145 23.72 23.14 9.58
C LEU A 145 24.42 23.18 10.94
N LEU A 146 24.16 22.17 11.76
CA LEU A 146 24.73 22.01 13.09
C LEU A 146 25.73 20.87 13.09
N LYS A 147 26.93 21.11 13.63
CA LYS A 147 27.89 20.07 13.96
C LYS A 147 27.63 19.62 15.40
N ILE A 148 27.36 18.34 15.59
CA ILE A 148 27.19 17.70 16.90
C ILE A 148 28.37 16.76 17.14
N GLU A 149 29.05 16.93 18.28
CA GLU A 149 30.21 16.11 18.65
C GLU A 149 29.74 14.88 19.44
N LEU A 150 30.05 13.69 18.93
CA LEU A 150 29.69 12.39 19.51
C LEU A 150 30.97 11.58 19.81
N GLY A 151 31.60 11.88 20.94
CA GLY A 151 32.86 11.23 21.32
C GLY A 151 33.98 11.51 20.31
N ASN A 152 34.38 10.50 19.53
CA ASN A 152 35.45 10.61 18.52
C ASN A 152 34.93 10.96 17.11
N GLU A 153 33.62 11.01 16.91
CA GLU A 153 32.99 11.28 15.61
C GLU A 153 32.18 12.58 15.65
N ASN A 154 32.02 13.20 14.46
CA ASN A 154 31.20 14.38 14.30
C ASN A 154 30.07 14.06 13.32
N ILE A 155 28.85 14.41 13.69
CA ILE A 155 27.71 14.33 12.78
C ILE A 155 27.24 15.75 12.43
N TYR A 156 26.71 15.90 11.23
CA TYR A 156 26.21 17.18 10.74
C TYR A 156 24.71 17.09 10.50
N ILE A 157 23.92 17.87 11.23
CA ILE A 157 22.47 17.90 11.11
C ILE A 157 22.03 19.20 10.44
N GLY A 158 21.51 19.08 9.23
CA GLY A 158 20.94 20.17 8.46
C GLY A 158 19.43 20.27 8.67
N ALA A 159 18.94 21.43 9.11
CA ALA A 159 17.53 21.78 9.07
C ALA A 159 17.27 22.67 7.85
N VAL A 160 16.28 22.31 7.03
CA VAL A 160 15.96 23.04 5.80
C VAL A 160 14.46 23.34 5.69
N TYR A 161 14.14 24.53 5.19
CA TYR A 161 12.81 24.86 4.70
C TYR A 161 12.95 25.45 3.30
N ILE A 162 12.43 24.76 2.30
CA ILE A 162 12.41 25.27 0.92
C ILE A 162 11.01 25.85 0.71
N PRO A 163 10.85 27.17 0.50
CA PRO A 163 9.54 27.73 0.23
C PRO A 163 8.92 27.16 -1.04
N PRO A 164 7.59 27.17 -1.19
CA PRO A 164 6.94 26.77 -2.43
C PRO A 164 7.53 27.50 -3.65
N ASN A 165 7.73 26.77 -4.75
CA ASN A 165 8.30 27.26 -6.01
C ASN A 165 9.75 27.76 -5.93
N HIS A 166 10.49 27.47 -4.85
CA HIS A 166 11.93 27.74 -4.78
C HIS A 166 12.73 26.46 -5.05
N THR A 167 13.97 26.63 -5.51
CA THR A 167 14.89 25.53 -5.76
C THR A 167 15.60 25.11 -4.47
N PRO A 168 15.88 23.81 -4.27
CA PRO A 168 16.70 23.36 -3.16
C PRO A 168 18.10 24.00 -3.19
N PRO A 169 18.69 24.33 -2.02
CA PRO A 169 20.03 24.90 -1.96
C PRO A 169 21.11 23.81 -2.12
N LEU A 170 21.12 23.12 -3.27
CA LEU A 170 21.98 21.96 -3.53
C LEU A 170 23.47 22.26 -3.34
N TYR A 171 23.91 23.48 -3.65
CA TYR A 171 25.29 23.92 -3.43
C TYR A 171 25.74 23.79 -1.96
N LEU A 172 24.83 23.94 -0.99
CA LEU A 172 25.14 23.72 0.43
C LEU A 172 25.27 22.24 0.73
N PHE A 173 24.45 21.41 0.10
CA PHE A 173 24.52 19.96 0.28
C PHE A 173 25.84 19.43 -0.30
N ASP A 174 26.21 19.91 -1.49
CA ASP A 174 27.48 19.56 -2.15
C ASP A 174 28.71 20.02 -1.36
N LYS A 175 28.65 21.22 -0.77
CA LYS A 175 29.74 21.77 0.05
C LYS A 175 30.09 20.88 1.24
N HIS A 176 29.12 20.15 1.78
CA HIS A 176 29.27 19.34 2.99
C HIS A 176 29.13 17.84 2.75
N LYS A 177 29.08 17.39 1.50
CA LYS A 177 28.82 15.99 1.13
C LYS A 177 29.90 14.98 1.58
N GLU A 178 31.10 15.46 1.87
CA GLU A 178 32.22 14.64 2.39
C GLU A 178 32.11 14.39 3.90
N ASN A 179 31.20 15.08 4.59
CA ASN A 179 30.87 14.85 5.99
C ASN A 179 29.66 13.92 6.12
N ASP A 180 29.51 13.26 7.27
CA ASP A 180 28.29 12.51 7.63
C ASP A 180 27.13 13.49 7.92
N ILE A 181 26.54 14.01 6.83
CA ILE A 181 25.46 14.99 6.84
C ILE A 181 24.09 14.32 6.74
N TYR A 182 23.20 14.72 7.62
CA TYR A 182 21.79 14.35 7.63
C TYR A 182 20.94 15.60 7.48
N ILE A 183 20.14 15.67 6.41
CA ILE A 183 19.33 16.85 6.10
C ILE A 183 17.85 16.53 6.32
N PHE A 184 17.20 17.32 7.16
CA PHE A 184 15.80 17.17 7.55
C PHE A 184 15.05 18.48 7.32
N GLY A 185 13.79 18.37 6.93
CA GLY A 185 13.00 19.58 6.75
C GLY A 185 11.82 19.44 5.81
N ASP A 186 11.21 20.58 5.53
CA ASP A 186 10.16 20.71 4.53
C ASP A 186 10.78 21.21 3.22
N PHE A 187 10.99 20.29 2.30
CA PHE A 187 11.60 20.57 1.00
C PHE A 187 10.59 21.16 0.00
N ASN A 188 9.28 21.16 0.30
CA ASN A 188 8.20 21.47 -0.64
C ASN A 188 8.40 20.83 -2.04
N ALA A 189 9.07 19.68 -2.07
CA ALA A 189 9.49 18.97 -3.27
C ALA A 189 8.52 17.81 -3.54
N LYS A 190 8.04 17.70 -4.76
CA LYS A 190 7.09 16.67 -5.17
C LYS A 190 7.65 15.94 -6.37
N HIS A 191 7.78 14.62 -6.25
CA HIS A 191 8.22 13.75 -7.34
C HIS A 191 7.44 12.43 -7.28
N GLU A 192 7.05 11.91 -8.43
CA GLU A 192 6.26 10.68 -8.59
C GLU A 192 6.98 9.47 -7.97
N SER A 193 8.32 9.45 -7.97
CA SER A 193 9.12 8.41 -7.29
C SER A 193 8.93 8.38 -5.77
N TRP A 194 8.47 9.50 -5.18
CA TRP A 194 8.17 9.62 -3.75
C TRP A 194 6.66 9.54 -3.49
N GLN A 195 5.92 8.88 -4.39
CA GLN A 195 4.47 8.66 -4.29
C GLN A 195 3.63 9.95 -4.30
N CYS A 196 4.18 11.05 -4.83
CA CYS A 196 3.41 12.26 -5.08
C CYS A 196 2.57 12.11 -6.36
N GLU A 197 1.39 12.74 -6.43
CA GLU A 197 0.52 12.67 -7.62
C GLU A 197 1.14 13.32 -8.87
N LYS A 198 2.03 14.30 -8.67
CA LYS A 198 2.66 15.08 -9.73
C LYS A 198 4.06 15.51 -9.29
N ASN A 199 4.92 15.71 -10.28
CA ASN A 199 6.21 16.35 -10.08
C ASN A 199 6.05 17.88 -9.97
N ASN A 200 6.92 18.52 -9.18
CA ASN A 200 7.18 19.95 -9.28
C ASN A 200 8.68 20.20 -9.59
N VAL A 201 9.03 21.45 -9.91
CA VAL A 201 10.39 21.83 -10.31
C VAL A 201 11.41 21.44 -9.23
N SER A 202 11.12 21.77 -7.96
CA SER A 202 11.97 21.42 -6.82
C SER A 202 12.19 19.91 -6.69
N GLY A 203 11.14 19.10 -6.87
CA GLY A 203 11.21 17.65 -6.81
C GLY A 203 12.01 17.03 -7.94
N ASN A 204 11.90 17.53 -9.18
CA ASN A 204 12.76 17.07 -10.28
C ASN A 204 14.24 17.37 -10.01
N ILE A 205 14.56 18.61 -9.62
CA ILE A 205 15.94 19.04 -9.33
C ILE A 205 16.53 18.24 -8.18
N LEU A 206 15.79 18.07 -7.08
CA LEU A 206 16.27 17.31 -5.93
C LEU A 206 16.43 15.83 -6.28
N LYS A 207 15.53 15.27 -7.09
CA LYS A 207 15.63 13.87 -7.53
C LYS A 207 16.87 13.64 -8.38
N GLU A 208 17.14 14.51 -9.34
CA GLU A 208 18.32 14.46 -10.20
C GLU A 208 19.60 14.57 -9.36
N TRP A 209 19.68 15.54 -8.45
CA TRP A 209 20.82 15.67 -7.54
C TRP A 209 21.00 14.44 -6.63
N MET A 210 19.91 13.84 -6.15
CA MET A 210 19.96 12.60 -5.37
C MET A 210 20.52 11.43 -6.20
N GLU A 211 20.12 11.31 -7.47
CA GLU A 211 20.64 10.29 -8.39
C GLU A 211 22.13 10.49 -8.64
N GLU A 212 22.56 11.73 -8.95
CA GLU A 212 23.97 12.10 -9.18
C GLU A 212 24.87 11.83 -7.98
N ASN A 213 24.34 11.98 -6.76
CA ASN A 213 25.09 11.78 -5.52
C ASN A 213 24.87 10.38 -4.88
N GLY A 214 24.27 9.44 -5.61
CA GLY A 214 24.16 8.05 -5.17
C GLY A 214 23.25 7.85 -3.97
N PHE A 215 22.14 8.59 -3.90
CA PHE A 215 21.04 8.34 -2.96
C PHE A 215 20.07 7.26 -3.45
N GLU A 216 20.41 6.59 -4.55
CA GLU A 216 19.73 5.41 -5.04
C GLU A 216 20.61 4.17 -4.88
N GLY A 217 20.00 3.05 -4.52
CA GLY A 217 20.69 1.78 -4.38
C GLY A 217 19.80 0.71 -3.76
N ILE A 218 20.37 -0.47 -3.58
CA ILE A 218 19.71 -1.59 -2.90
C ILE A 218 20.57 -2.08 -1.74
N THR A 219 19.95 -2.61 -0.70
CA THR A 219 20.68 -3.25 0.40
C THR A 219 20.84 -4.74 0.11
N VAL A 220 22.08 -5.22 0.10
CA VAL A 220 22.44 -6.62 -0.11
C VAL A 220 23.34 -7.04 1.04
N GLU A 221 22.94 -8.06 1.81
CA GLU A 221 23.74 -8.59 2.94
C GLU A 221 24.22 -7.49 3.91
N ASN A 222 23.32 -6.56 4.25
CA ASN A 222 23.58 -5.39 5.11
C ASN A 222 24.55 -4.34 4.54
N LYS A 223 24.86 -4.38 3.24
CA LYS A 223 25.64 -3.35 2.55
C LYS A 223 24.83 -2.68 1.46
N THR A 224 25.01 -1.37 1.30
CA THR A 224 24.35 -0.62 0.22
C THR A 224 25.13 -0.75 -1.07
N VAL A 225 24.46 -1.21 -2.13
CA VAL A 225 24.98 -1.27 -3.50
C VAL A 225 24.36 -0.13 -4.29
N LYS A 226 25.20 0.80 -4.77
CA LYS A 226 24.78 1.99 -5.53
C LYS A 226 25.14 1.94 -7.02
N ASP A 227 26.07 1.07 -7.41
CA ASP A 227 26.51 0.95 -8.80
C ASP A 227 25.43 0.27 -9.65
N ASN A 228 24.96 0.97 -10.69
CA ASN A 228 23.86 0.50 -11.55
C ASN A 228 24.12 -0.87 -12.17
N GLN A 229 25.36 -1.17 -12.57
CA GLN A 229 25.70 -2.45 -13.18
C GLN A 229 25.65 -3.60 -12.14
N LYS A 230 26.15 -3.36 -10.93
CA LYS A 230 26.04 -4.31 -9.81
C LYS A 230 24.58 -4.51 -9.41
N ILE A 231 23.77 -3.44 -9.37
CA ILE A 231 22.33 -3.51 -9.07
C ILE A 231 21.63 -4.44 -10.07
N VAL A 232 21.74 -4.19 -11.38
CA VAL A 232 21.05 -5.02 -12.39
C VAL A 232 21.54 -6.46 -12.39
N SER A 233 22.84 -6.69 -12.14
CA SER A 233 23.42 -8.04 -12.08
C SER A 233 22.88 -8.81 -10.87
N ARG A 234 22.86 -8.17 -9.71
CA ARG A 234 22.38 -8.78 -8.46
C ARG A 234 20.88 -9.08 -8.51
N LEU A 235 20.09 -8.15 -9.01
CA LEU A 235 18.66 -8.36 -9.17
C LEU A 235 18.39 -9.49 -10.18
N ALA A 236 19.18 -9.61 -11.24
CA ALA A 236 19.02 -10.69 -12.21
C ALA A 236 19.29 -12.06 -11.57
N GLU A 237 20.33 -12.21 -10.76
CA GLU A 237 20.59 -13.44 -10.00
C GLU A 237 19.45 -13.77 -9.03
N TYR A 238 18.93 -12.76 -8.32
CA TYR A 238 17.81 -12.93 -7.40
C TYR A 238 16.56 -13.42 -8.13
N TYR A 239 16.14 -12.74 -9.19
CA TYR A 239 14.91 -13.07 -9.91
C TYR A 239 15.04 -14.33 -10.76
N GLU A 240 16.21 -14.63 -11.33
CA GLU A 240 16.46 -15.91 -12.02
C GLU A 240 16.25 -17.10 -11.08
N LYS A 241 16.68 -16.98 -9.82
CA LYS A 241 16.40 -17.99 -8.79
C LYS A 241 14.92 -18.00 -8.40
N HIS A 242 14.31 -16.83 -8.19
CA HIS A 242 12.90 -16.70 -7.77
C HIS A 242 11.92 -17.30 -8.77
N PHE A 243 12.19 -17.13 -10.07
CA PHE A 243 11.37 -17.64 -11.19
C PHE A 243 11.86 -18.97 -11.77
N SER A 244 12.77 -19.65 -11.07
CA SER A 244 13.20 -21.00 -11.43
C SER A 244 12.04 -21.99 -11.36
N LYS A 245 12.14 -23.09 -12.12
CA LYS A 245 11.11 -24.11 -12.17
C LYS A 245 10.86 -24.69 -10.77
N PRO A 246 9.62 -24.66 -10.25
CA PRO A 246 9.34 -25.19 -8.93
C PRO A 246 9.51 -26.72 -8.91
N ILE A 247 9.93 -27.25 -7.77
CA ILE A 247 10.04 -28.69 -7.53
C ILE A 247 8.63 -29.23 -7.31
N PHE A 248 8.22 -30.22 -8.10
CA PHE A 248 7.00 -30.97 -7.84
C PHE A 248 7.32 -32.32 -7.20
N ASN A 249 6.37 -32.85 -6.44
CA ASN A 249 6.48 -34.17 -5.82
C ASN A 249 5.77 -35.22 -6.69
N SER A 250 6.55 -36.12 -7.30
CA SER A 250 6.02 -37.23 -8.12
C SER A 250 5.20 -38.26 -7.34
N LYS A 251 5.28 -38.27 -6.01
CA LYS A 251 4.43 -39.10 -5.14
C LYS A 251 3.08 -38.45 -4.83
N SER A 252 2.88 -37.17 -5.15
CA SER A 252 1.60 -36.48 -4.95
C SER A 252 0.68 -36.77 -6.14
N PRO A 253 -0.49 -37.41 -5.94
CA PRO A 253 -1.44 -37.63 -7.03
C PRO A 253 -1.87 -36.32 -7.70
N PHE A 254 -2.10 -35.27 -6.91
CA PHE A 254 -2.48 -33.95 -7.44
C PHE A 254 -1.40 -33.38 -8.36
N HIS A 255 -0.13 -33.47 -7.97
CA HIS A 255 0.95 -32.97 -8.83
C HIS A 255 1.07 -33.78 -10.12
N MET A 256 0.90 -35.10 -10.06
CA MET A 256 0.92 -35.93 -11.25
C MET A 256 -0.22 -35.59 -12.20
N GLU A 257 -1.45 -35.41 -11.71
CA GLU A 257 -2.58 -34.93 -12.52
C GLU A 257 -2.29 -33.57 -13.18
N CYS A 258 -1.62 -32.66 -12.46
CA CYS A 258 -1.20 -31.37 -13.01
C CYS A 258 -0.21 -31.53 -14.16
N ILE A 259 0.80 -32.40 -13.97
CA ILE A 259 1.80 -32.69 -15.01
C ILE A 259 1.15 -33.36 -16.21
N GLU A 260 0.25 -34.32 -16.01
CA GLU A 260 -0.46 -34.98 -17.10
C GLU A 260 -1.33 -34.00 -17.90
N ALA A 261 -2.06 -33.10 -17.23
CA ALA A 261 -2.83 -32.05 -17.88
C ALA A 261 -1.95 -31.13 -18.72
N TYR A 262 -0.77 -30.77 -18.20
CA TYR A 262 0.22 -29.98 -18.91
C TYR A 262 0.77 -30.70 -20.14
N GLU A 263 1.18 -31.96 -20.00
CA GLU A 263 1.72 -32.77 -21.10
C GLU A 263 0.67 -33.06 -22.19
N ARG A 264 -0.61 -33.23 -21.82
CA ARG A 264 -1.71 -33.36 -22.80
C ARG A 264 -1.77 -32.15 -23.73
N ILE A 265 -1.66 -30.94 -23.19
CA ILE A 265 -1.65 -29.71 -24.00
C ILE A 265 -0.35 -29.58 -24.81
N GLU A 266 0.79 -29.94 -24.22
CA GLU A 266 2.10 -29.89 -24.90
C GLU A 266 2.11 -30.75 -26.17
N LYS A 267 1.64 -32.00 -26.08
CA LYS A 267 1.61 -32.97 -27.19
C LYS A 267 0.71 -32.58 -28.35
N ASN A 268 -0.31 -31.76 -28.09
CA ASN A 268 -1.20 -31.26 -29.13
C ASN A 268 -0.49 -30.20 -29.99
N VAL A 269 -0.06 -30.56 -31.21
CA VAL A 269 0.64 -29.66 -32.12
C VAL A 269 -0.37 -28.90 -32.98
N LYS A 270 -0.24 -27.56 -33.03
CA LYS A 270 -1.02 -26.64 -33.88
C LYS A 270 -2.54 -26.76 -33.75
N ILE A 271 -3.07 -26.18 -32.68
CA ILE A 271 -4.53 -26.02 -32.51
C ILE A 271 -4.89 -24.57 -32.86
N PRO A 272 -5.58 -24.33 -33.99
CA PRO A 272 -5.96 -22.99 -34.39
C PRO A 272 -7.00 -22.40 -33.44
N MET A 273 -6.92 -21.08 -33.21
CA MET A 273 -7.97 -20.33 -32.54
C MET A 273 -8.85 -19.58 -33.55
N GLU A 274 -10.02 -19.10 -33.11
CA GLU A 274 -10.86 -18.23 -33.94
C GLU A 274 -10.06 -17.04 -34.49
N LYS A 275 -10.27 -16.70 -35.76
CA LYS A 275 -9.57 -15.59 -36.41
C LYS A 275 -9.77 -14.27 -35.68
N ILE A 276 -8.73 -13.48 -35.60
CA ILE A 276 -8.75 -12.13 -35.01
C ILE A 276 -9.35 -11.16 -36.03
N LYS A 277 -10.41 -10.47 -35.64
CA LYS A 277 -11.08 -9.48 -36.48
C LYS A 277 -10.37 -8.13 -36.38
N LEU A 278 -10.40 -7.35 -37.46
CA LEU A 278 -9.79 -6.02 -37.50
C LEU A 278 -10.41 -5.09 -36.46
N GLU A 279 -11.71 -5.23 -36.20
CA GLU A 279 -12.44 -4.44 -35.21
C GLU A 279 -11.92 -4.66 -33.79
N GLU A 280 -11.56 -5.91 -33.45
CA GLU A 280 -10.96 -6.26 -32.15
C GLU A 280 -9.61 -5.56 -31.97
N VAL A 281 -8.80 -5.53 -33.03
CA VAL A 281 -7.50 -4.83 -33.05
C VAL A 281 -7.67 -3.33 -32.92
N ILE A 282 -8.58 -2.73 -33.69
CA ILE A 282 -8.89 -1.29 -33.63
C ILE A 282 -9.33 -0.89 -32.23
N GLU A 283 -10.21 -1.69 -31.61
CA GLU A 283 -10.71 -1.42 -30.27
C GLU A 283 -9.58 -1.40 -29.23
N GLN A 284 -8.72 -2.42 -29.25
CA GLN A 284 -7.59 -2.51 -28.31
C GLN A 284 -6.54 -1.42 -28.56
N TRP A 285 -6.26 -1.09 -29.82
CA TRP A 285 -5.34 -0.02 -30.20
C TRP A 285 -5.84 1.36 -29.73
N LYS A 286 -7.13 1.68 -29.93
CA LYS A 286 -7.74 2.92 -29.44
C LYS A 286 -7.63 3.02 -27.90
N GLY A 287 -7.83 1.91 -27.20
CA GLY A 287 -7.77 1.82 -25.75
C GLY A 287 -6.37 1.93 -25.12
N LEU A 288 -5.29 1.95 -25.92
CA LEU A 288 -3.95 2.17 -25.38
C LEU A 288 -3.84 3.55 -24.72
N LYS A 289 -3.10 3.68 -23.62
CA LYS A 289 -2.72 4.98 -23.09
C LYS A 289 -1.45 5.43 -23.82
N SER A 290 -1.38 6.71 -24.22
CA SER A 290 -0.23 7.26 -24.97
C SER A 290 0.98 7.47 -24.05
N LYS A 291 1.59 6.37 -23.60
CA LYS A 291 2.78 6.37 -22.74
C LYS A 291 4.06 6.43 -23.58
N LYS A 292 5.05 7.19 -23.10
CA LYS A 292 6.39 7.34 -23.70
C LYS A 292 7.38 6.25 -23.29
N SER A 293 7.10 5.53 -22.20
CA SER A 293 7.96 4.47 -21.68
C SER A 293 8.27 3.42 -22.75
N LEU A 294 9.55 3.10 -22.89
CA LEU A 294 10.05 2.09 -23.84
C LEU A 294 9.92 0.68 -23.26
N ASP A 295 9.41 -0.25 -24.07
CA ASP A 295 9.38 -1.69 -23.77
C ASP A 295 10.70 -2.40 -24.13
N SER A 296 10.73 -3.72 -24.08
CA SER A 296 11.90 -4.54 -24.43
C SER A 296 12.31 -4.49 -25.90
N THR A 297 11.45 -3.96 -26.78
CA THR A 297 11.73 -3.73 -28.20
C THR A 297 12.15 -2.30 -28.50
N ASP A 298 12.35 -1.50 -27.44
CA ASP A 298 12.60 -0.06 -27.51
C ASP A 298 11.49 0.71 -28.25
N THR A 299 10.24 0.21 -28.18
CA THR A 299 9.05 0.90 -28.70
C THR A 299 8.16 1.44 -27.59
N SER A 300 7.33 2.44 -27.91
CA SER A 300 6.38 3.03 -26.98
C SER A 300 4.94 2.93 -27.48
N ALA A 301 3.99 2.97 -26.55
CA ALA A 301 2.57 3.01 -26.90
C ALA A 301 2.21 4.29 -27.68
N GLN A 302 2.90 5.41 -27.41
CA GLN A 302 2.77 6.64 -28.19
C GLN A 302 3.19 6.45 -29.65
N LEU A 303 4.32 5.79 -29.90
CA LEU A 303 4.78 5.49 -31.26
C LEU A 303 3.74 4.64 -32.00
N LEU A 304 3.22 3.60 -31.35
CA LEU A 304 2.21 2.73 -31.94
C LEU A 304 0.90 3.47 -32.27
N LYS A 305 0.54 4.48 -31.47
CA LYS A 305 -0.63 5.33 -31.73
C LYS A 305 -0.45 6.32 -32.87
N ASN A 306 0.79 6.68 -33.19
CA ASN A 306 1.10 7.57 -34.30
C ASN A 306 1.20 6.82 -35.64
N LEU A 307 1.10 5.49 -35.63
CA LEU A 307 1.07 4.72 -36.88
C LEU A 307 -0.22 5.02 -37.67
N PRO A 308 -0.12 5.12 -39.00
CA PRO A 308 -1.29 5.20 -39.86
C PRO A 308 -2.22 3.97 -39.69
N GLN A 309 -3.53 4.18 -39.83
CA GLN A 309 -4.53 3.16 -39.51
C GLN A 309 -4.42 1.91 -40.41
N GLU A 310 -3.90 2.05 -41.64
CA GLU A 310 -3.60 0.95 -42.55
C GLU A 310 -2.62 -0.08 -41.97
N TYR A 311 -1.77 0.29 -41.01
CA TYR A 311 -0.88 -0.66 -40.33
C TYR A 311 -1.66 -1.63 -39.43
N LEU A 312 -2.87 -1.27 -38.97
CA LEU A 312 -3.70 -2.15 -38.16
C LEU A 312 -4.15 -3.40 -38.95
N TYR A 313 -4.31 -3.29 -40.27
CA TYR A 313 -4.59 -4.44 -41.12
C TYR A 313 -3.41 -5.43 -41.15
N ARG A 314 -2.18 -4.90 -41.22
CA ARG A 314 -0.96 -5.73 -41.18
C ARG A 314 -0.79 -6.40 -39.82
N ILE A 315 -1.06 -5.67 -38.73
CA ILE A 315 -1.06 -6.22 -37.36
C ILE A 315 -2.12 -7.33 -37.23
N THR A 316 -3.32 -7.12 -37.80
CA THR A 316 -4.40 -8.13 -37.80
C THR A 316 -3.99 -9.38 -38.58
N THR A 317 -3.33 -9.22 -39.73
CA THR A 317 -2.80 -10.33 -40.52
C THR A 317 -1.74 -11.11 -39.73
N LEU A 318 -0.88 -10.40 -39.02
CA LEU A 318 0.14 -10.99 -38.16
C LEU A 318 -0.49 -11.77 -36.99
N PHE A 319 -1.48 -11.21 -36.29
CA PHE A 319 -2.21 -11.95 -35.24
C PHE A 319 -2.91 -13.18 -35.79
N ASN A 320 -3.50 -13.11 -36.98
CA ASN A 320 -4.16 -14.27 -37.59
C ASN A 320 -3.19 -15.39 -37.96
N LYS A 321 -1.96 -15.09 -38.39
CA LYS A 321 -0.94 -16.13 -38.59
C LYS A 321 -0.63 -16.88 -37.29
N CYS A 322 -0.49 -16.15 -36.18
CA CYS A 322 -0.33 -16.77 -34.87
C CYS A 322 -1.58 -17.54 -34.43
N ALA A 323 -2.77 -17.00 -34.68
CA ALA A 323 -4.03 -17.65 -34.36
C ALA A 323 -4.23 -18.96 -35.12
N ASP A 324 -3.92 -19.00 -36.41
CA ASP A 324 -4.03 -20.18 -37.27
C ASP A 324 -3.07 -21.30 -36.83
N GLU A 325 -1.95 -20.96 -36.18
CA GLU A 325 -0.98 -21.93 -35.65
C GLU A 325 -1.19 -22.24 -34.15
N GLY A 326 -2.04 -21.48 -33.46
CA GLY A 326 -2.18 -21.54 -31.99
C GLY A 326 -0.96 -21.01 -31.24
N GLU A 327 -0.14 -20.19 -31.88
CA GLU A 327 1.16 -19.73 -31.40
C GLU A 327 1.16 -18.29 -30.87
N PHE A 328 2.29 -17.90 -30.27
CA PHE A 328 2.54 -16.53 -29.82
C PHE A 328 3.88 -16.00 -30.35
N PHE A 329 4.04 -14.68 -30.40
CA PHE A 329 5.27 -14.03 -30.88
C PHE A 329 6.47 -14.29 -29.97
N GLU A 330 7.42 -15.12 -30.39
CA GLU A 330 8.60 -15.39 -29.56
C GLU A 330 9.40 -14.13 -29.20
N ARG A 331 9.61 -13.23 -30.16
CA ARG A 331 10.30 -11.95 -29.88
C ARG A 331 9.59 -11.13 -28.82
N GLU A 332 8.26 -11.21 -28.75
CA GLU A 332 7.46 -10.44 -27.79
C GLU A 332 7.29 -11.13 -26.43
N LYS A 333 7.92 -12.29 -26.22
CA LYS A 333 8.02 -12.98 -24.92
C LYS A 333 9.24 -12.53 -24.10
N ILE A 334 10.05 -11.62 -24.64
CA ILE A 334 11.14 -10.98 -23.91
C ILE A 334 10.61 -9.73 -23.22
N GLU A 335 10.79 -9.62 -21.92
CA GLU A 335 10.25 -8.54 -21.09
C GLU A 335 11.37 -7.65 -20.55
N LYS A 336 11.10 -6.35 -20.48
CA LYS A 336 11.94 -5.40 -19.77
C LYS A 336 11.37 -5.20 -18.38
N TRP A 337 12.17 -5.44 -17.35
CA TRP A 337 11.76 -5.27 -15.97
C TRP A 337 12.39 -4.04 -15.34
N ILE A 338 11.56 -3.25 -14.66
CA ILE A 338 12.01 -2.18 -13.77
C ILE A 338 11.62 -2.54 -12.35
N CYS A 339 12.43 -2.19 -11.36
CA CYS A 339 12.17 -2.49 -9.96
C CYS A 339 11.91 -1.19 -9.19
N LEU A 340 10.80 -1.13 -8.47
CA LEU A 340 10.45 0.01 -7.62
C LEU A 340 10.52 -0.39 -6.14
N SER A 341 10.97 0.52 -5.28
CA SER A 341 10.94 0.31 -3.83
C SER A 341 9.50 0.21 -3.34
N LYS A 342 9.20 -0.83 -2.54
CA LYS A 342 7.95 -0.87 -1.76
C LYS A 342 8.03 0.11 -0.59
N GLU A 343 9.17 0.12 0.11
CA GLU A 343 9.43 0.93 1.30
C GLU A 343 10.95 1.17 1.46
N GLY A 344 11.33 2.38 1.90
CA GLY A 344 12.72 2.74 2.20
C GLY A 344 13.53 3.22 0.99
N ALA A 345 14.61 3.97 1.28
CA ALA A 345 15.52 4.52 0.27
C ALA A 345 16.45 3.46 -0.35
N PHE A 346 16.87 2.48 0.46
CA PHE A 346 17.71 1.36 0.03
C PHE A 346 16.99 0.04 0.34
N PRO A 347 16.03 -0.38 -0.49
CA PRO A 347 15.30 -1.62 -0.28
C PRO A 347 16.21 -2.84 -0.47
N THR A 348 15.95 -3.91 0.28
CA THR A 348 16.47 -5.25 -0.02
C THR A 348 15.74 -5.84 -1.24
N GLU A 349 16.31 -6.89 -1.85
CA GLU A 349 15.78 -7.44 -3.10
C GLU A 349 14.31 -7.90 -2.99
N ASP A 350 13.90 -8.42 -1.82
CA ASP A 350 12.53 -8.86 -1.52
C ASP A 350 11.54 -7.70 -1.26
N ARG A 351 12.06 -6.52 -0.96
CA ARG A 351 11.30 -5.27 -0.77
C ARG A 351 11.15 -4.46 -2.05
N LEU A 352 11.68 -4.95 -3.17
CA LEU A 352 11.39 -4.39 -4.48
C LEU A 352 10.10 -4.97 -5.05
N ARG A 353 9.45 -4.17 -5.89
CA ARG A 353 8.35 -4.58 -6.76
C ARG A 353 8.85 -4.50 -8.19
N SER A 354 8.92 -5.63 -8.86
CA SER A 354 9.11 -5.69 -10.30
C SER A 354 7.91 -5.10 -11.05
N ILE A 355 8.16 -4.54 -12.22
CA ILE A 355 7.13 -4.15 -13.19
C ILE A 355 7.60 -4.63 -14.56
N SER A 356 6.76 -5.43 -15.22
CA SER A 356 7.03 -5.97 -16.55
C SER A 356 6.54 -4.97 -17.61
N LEU A 357 7.48 -4.35 -18.32
CA LEU A 357 7.18 -3.55 -19.50
C LEU A 357 7.06 -4.48 -20.71
N LEU A 358 5.86 -5.03 -20.89
CA LEU A 358 5.56 -5.90 -22.02
C LEU A 358 5.58 -5.13 -23.35
N PRO A 359 6.02 -5.78 -24.44
CA PRO A 359 5.89 -5.27 -25.79
C PRO A 359 4.48 -4.82 -26.15
N ASN A 360 4.35 -3.68 -26.84
CA ASN A 360 3.04 -3.08 -27.08
C ASN A 360 2.14 -3.90 -28.03
N LEU A 361 2.70 -4.62 -29.01
CA LEU A 361 1.93 -5.50 -29.89
C LEU A 361 1.42 -6.73 -29.12
N SER A 362 2.27 -7.34 -28.30
CA SER A 362 1.89 -8.39 -27.35
C SER A 362 0.72 -7.97 -26.44
N LYS A 363 0.76 -6.74 -25.89
CA LYS A 363 -0.35 -6.18 -25.08
C LYS A 363 -1.68 -6.10 -25.84
N ILE A 364 -1.66 -5.77 -27.13
CA ILE A 364 -2.88 -5.74 -27.95
C ILE A 364 -3.40 -7.16 -28.10
N PHE A 365 -2.53 -8.11 -28.47
CA PHE A 365 -2.95 -9.48 -28.73
C PHE A 365 -3.51 -10.16 -27.47
N GLU A 366 -2.79 -10.08 -26.34
CA GLU A 366 -3.24 -10.68 -25.08
C GLU A 366 -4.57 -10.12 -24.61
N LYS A 367 -4.86 -8.83 -24.87
CA LYS A 367 -6.15 -8.21 -24.50
C LYS A 367 -7.31 -8.73 -25.33
N ILE A 368 -7.09 -8.99 -26.62
CA ILE A 368 -8.10 -9.61 -27.48
C ILE A 368 -8.42 -11.00 -26.96
N VAL A 369 -7.40 -11.81 -26.66
CA VAL A 369 -7.60 -13.16 -26.11
C VAL A 369 -8.24 -13.11 -24.73
N ALA A 370 -7.81 -12.20 -23.85
CA ALA A 370 -8.40 -12.01 -22.53
C ALA A 370 -9.90 -11.67 -22.62
N LYS A 371 -10.32 -10.83 -23.58
CA LYS A 371 -11.75 -10.55 -23.82
C LYS A 371 -12.54 -11.78 -24.25
N ARG A 372 -11.94 -12.64 -25.07
CA ARG A 372 -12.57 -13.91 -25.50
C ARG A 372 -12.70 -14.89 -24.34
N ILE A 373 -11.68 -15.00 -23.50
CA ILE A 373 -11.72 -15.81 -22.26
C ILE A 373 -12.77 -15.26 -21.30
N GLU A 374 -12.83 -13.94 -21.07
CA GLU A 374 -13.88 -13.34 -20.22
C GLU A 374 -15.28 -13.57 -20.76
N LYS A 375 -15.47 -13.47 -22.08
CA LYS A 375 -16.75 -13.82 -22.72
C LYS A 375 -17.10 -15.28 -22.47
N TRP A 376 -16.15 -16.21 -22.69
CA TRP A 376 -16.36 -17.62 -22.41
C TRP A 376 -16.70 -17.88 -20.93
N CYS A 377 -15.99 -17.24 -20.00
CA CYS A 377 -16.29 -17.34 -18.57
C CYS A 377 -17.72 -16.91 -18.26
N LYS A 378 -18.18 -15.80 -18.87
CA LYS A 378 -19.56 -15.32 -18.73
C LYS A 378 -20.57 -16.31 -19.30
N ASP A 379 -20.32 -16.84 -20.49
CA ASP A 379 -21.23 -17.73 -21.20
C ASP A 379 -21.35 -19.10 -20.50
N GLN A 380 -20.27 -19.59 -19.86
CA GLN A 380 -20.25 -20.86 -19.13
C GLN A 380 -20.54 -20.72 -17.62
N GLY A 381 -20.79 -19.51 -17.12
CA GLY A 381 -21.02 -19.30 -15.68
C GLY A 381 -19.78 -19.55 -14.81
N VAL A 382 -18.57 -19.40 -15.36
CA VAL A 382 -17.29 -19.53 -14.64
C VAL A 382 -17.06 -18.26 -13.81
N TYR A 383 -17.72 -18.22 -12.66
CA TYR A 383 -17.76 -17.09 -11.76
C TYR A 383 -17.66 -17.56 -10.30
N VAL A 384 -16.90 -16.85 -9.46
CA VAL A 384 -16.72 -17.16 -8.03
C VAL A 384 -17.22 -15.99 -7.19
N ASP A 385 -18.26 -16.18 -6.39
CA ASP A 385 -18.85 -15.14 -5.55
C ASP A 385 -17.91 -14.64 -4.45
N GLU A 386 -16.95 -15.45 -4.06
CA GLU A 386 -15.94 -15.15 -3.07
C GLU A 386 -14.82 -14.28 -3.63
N GLN A 387 -14.61 -14.22 -4.96
CA GLN A 387 -13.54 -13.45 -5.60
C GLN A 387 -14.04 -12.11 -6.13
N SER A 388 -13.37 -11.01 -5.77
CA SER A 388 -13.63 -9.66 -6.31
C SER A 388 -12.45 -9.06 -7.06
N GLY A 389 -11.23 -9.55 -6.87
CA GLY A 389 -10.06 -9.08 -7.61
C GLY A 389 -10.14 -9.52 -9.07
N PHE A 390 -9.70 -8.66 -9.98
CA PHE A 390 -9.65 -8.92 -11.41
C PHE A 390 -10.98 -9.43 -12.00
N THR A 391 -12.08 -8.95 -11.44
CA THR A 391 -13.43 -9.41 -11.77
C THR A 391 -14.28 -8.24 -12.20
N ALA A 392 -14.88 -8.34 -13.40
CA ALA A 392 -15.72 -7.28 -13.95
C ALA A 392 -16.87 -6.93 -12.99
N ASN A 393 -17.16 -5.63 -12.85
CA ASN A 393 -18.20 -5.07 -11.99
C ASN A 393 -18.06 -5.35 -10.49
N ARG A 394 -16.92 -5.89 -10.03
CA ARG A 394 -16.60 -6.00 -8.60
C ARG A 394 -15.49 -5.04 -8.24
N ARG A 395 -15.54 -4.54 -7.01
CA ARG A 395 -14.59 -3.54 -6.53
C ARG A 395 -14.08 -3.95 -5.16
N LEU A 396 -12.99 -3.31 -4.76
CA LEU A 396 -12.44 -3.44 -3.42
C LEU A 396 -13.51 -3.15 -2.35
N GLN A 397 -14.33 -2.10 -2.54
CA GLN A 397 -15.38 -1.75 -1.58
C GLN A 397 -16.44 -2.85 -1.42
N THR A 398 -16.82 -3.54 -2.50
CA THR A 398 -17.86 -4.58 -2.41
C THR A 398 -17.38 -5.77 -1.59
N ARG A 399 -16.09 -6.11 -1.67
CA ARG A 399 -15.50 -7.18 -0.87
C ARG A 399 -15.38 -6.82 0.60
N ILE A 400 -14.94 -5.58 0.90
CA ILE A 400 -14.86 -5.07 2.28
C ILE A 400 -16.25 -5.07 2.93
N VAL A 401 -17.26 -4.53 2.24
CA VAL A 401 -18.63 -4.49 2.76
C VAL A 401 -19.19 -5.89 3.00
N ALA A 402 -19.00 -6.82 2.07
CA ALA A 402 -19.44 -8.21 2.24
C ALA A 402 -18.83 -8.85 3.49
N MET A 403 -17.52 -8.67 3.71
CA MET A 403 -16.85 -9.21 4.89
C MET A 403 -17.33 -8.55 6.19
N ILE A 404 -17.47 -7.22 6.22
CA ILE A 404 -17.96 -6.51 7.40
C ILE A 404 -19.38 -6.95 7.74
N GLU A 405 -20.23 -7.12 6.74
CA GLU A 405 -21.61 -7.59 6.93
C GLU A 405 -21.64 -9.01 7.50
N ASP A 406 -20.80 -9.91 6.98
CA ASP A 406 -20.65 -11.26 7.54
C ASP A 406 -20.24 -11.26 9.02
N LEU A 407 -19.31 -10.38 9.39
CA LEU A 407 -18.88 -10.24 10.78
C LEU A 407 -20.02 -9.67 11.64
N ARG A 408 -20.70 -8.62 11.18
CA ARG A 408 -21.83 -7.99 11.88
C ARG A 408 -22.96 -8.96 12.14
N LEU A 409 -23.41 -9.68 11.11
CA LEU A 409 -24.48 -10.68 11.23
C LEU A 409 -24.08 -11.82 12.17
N THR A 410 -22.79 -12.18 12.22
CA THR A 410 -22.31 -13.22 13.13
C THR A 410 -22.36 -12.75 14.58
N ILE A 411 -21.82 -11.58 14.90
CA ILE A 411 -21.73 -11.09 16.29
C ILE A 411 -23.03 -10.52 16.83
N ALA A 412 -24.03 -10.27 15.97
CA ALA A 412 -25.38 -9.87 16.38
C ALA A 412 -26.07 -10.98 17.19
N ALA A 413 -25.70 -12.25 16.98
CA ALA A 413 -26.20 -13.36 17.77
C ALA A 413 -25.48 -13.45 19.13
N PRO A 414 -26.20 -13.62 20.25
CA PRO A 414 -25.60 -13.79 21.57
C PRO A 414 -24.61 -14.95 21.60
N ASN A 415 -23.49 -14.76 22.30
CA ASN A 415 -22.43 -15.77 22.49
C ASN A 415 -21.81 -16.32 21.20
N ARG A 416 -22.00 -15.67 20.05
CA ARG A 416 -21.50 -16.13 18.75
C ARG A 416 -20.27 -15.31 18.31
N PRO A 417 -19.05 -15.80 18.56
CA PRO A 417 -17.83 -15.15 18.07
C PRO A 417 -17.65 -15.35 16.56
N ALA A 418 -16.84 -14.48 15.94
CA ALA A 418 -16.33 -14.62 14.60
C ALA A 418 -14.79 -14.60 14.64
N LEU A 419 -14.15 -15.65 14.13
CA LEU A 419 -12.70 -15.69 13.94
C LEU A 419 -12.37 -15.40 12.48
N THR A 420 -11.68 -14.29 12.25
CA THR A 420 -11.18 -13.90 10.94
C THR A 420 -9.71 -14.26 10.81
N ILE A 421 -9.34 -14.94 9.74
CA ILE A 421 -7.96 -15.26 9.39
C ILE A 421 -7.63 -14.54 8.09
N PHE A 422 -6.70 -13.59 8.15
CA PHE A 422 -6.17 -12.86 7.00
C PHE A 422 -4.93 -13.61 6.50
N VAL A 423 -5.04 -14.27 5.34
CA VAL A 423 -3.99 -15.08 4.73
C VAL A 423 -3.26 -14.26 3.68
N ASP A 424 -1.93 -14.22 3.80
CA ASP A 424 -1.02 -13.62 2.82
C ASP A 424 -0.22 -14.75 2.17
N PHE A 425 -0.22 -14.84 0.84
CA PHE A 425 0.63 -15.78 0.09
C PHE A 425 1.96 -15.12 -0.29
N LEU A 426 3.05 -15.87 -0.27
CA LEU A 426 4.36 -15.36 -0.69
C LEU A 426 4.38 -15.14 -2.21
N THR A 427 4.40 -13.89 -2.66
CA THR A 427 4.54 -13.50 -4.08
C THR A 427 3.66 -14.34 -5.02
N ALA A 428 2.35 -14.41 -4.75
CA ALA A 428 1.45 -15.37 -5.39
C ALA A 428 1.46 -15.32 -6.92
N PHE A 429 1.44 -14.11 -7.50
CA PHE A 429 1.52 -13.90 -8.95
C PHE A 429 2.78 -14.48 -9.57
N ASP A 430 3.91 -14.36 -8.88
CA ASP A 430 5.21 -14.84 -9.35
C ASP A 430 5.31 -16.37 -9.29
N ARG A 431 4.40 -17.02 -8.55
CA ARG A 431 4.44 -18.46 -8.25
C ARG A 431 3.39 -19.28 -9.00
N MET A 432 2.62 -18.68 -9.91
CA MET A 432 1.59 -19.41 -10.66
C MET A 432 2.21 -20.59 -11.43
N TRP A 433 1.97 -21.80 -10.94
CA TRP A 433 2.56 -23.03 -11.46
C TRP A 433 1.78 -23.52 -12.69
N TYR A 434 2.44 -23.52 -13.86
CA TYR A 434 1.77 -23.77 -15.15
C TYR A 434 1.01 -25.09 -15.22
N PRO A 435 1.55 -26.23 -14.71
CA PRO A 435 0.81 -27.48 -14.67
C PRO A 435 -0.50 -27.39 -13.86
N ALA A 436 -0.48 -26.76 -12.68
CA ALA A 436 -1.70 -26.57 -11.90
C ALA A 436 -2.68 -25.59 -12.55
N LEU A 437 -2.20 -24.56 -13.25
CA LEU A 437 -3.06 -23.73 -14.11
C LEU A 437 -3.70 -24.57 -15.22
N MET A 438 -2.94 -25.38 -15.98
CA MET A 438 -3.48 -26.19 -17.07
C MET A 438 -4.54 -27.18 -16.59
N ARG A 439 -4.29 -27.82 -15.42
CA ARG A 439 -5.29 -28.68 -14.77
C ARG A 439 -6.54 -27.90 -14.36
N ALA A 440 -6.40 -26.69 -13.80
CA ALA A 440 -7.55 -25.87 -13.45
C ALA A 440 -8.37 -25.48 -14.69
N LEU A 441 -7.73 -25.06 -15.77
CA LEU A 441 -8.39 -24.72 -17.04
C LEU A 441 -9.08 -25.94 -17.68
N GLU A 442 -8.47 -27.12 -17.58
CA GLU A 442 -9.08 -28.38 -18.04
C GLU A 442 -10.32 -28.73 -17.22
N ARG A 443 -10.26 -28.61 -15.89
CA ARG A 443 -11.40 -28.87 -14.99
C ARG A 443 -12.55 -27.88 -15.15
N LEU A 444 -12.27 -26.70 -15.71
CA LEU A 444 -13.28 -25.70 -16.05
C LEU A 444 -13.87 -25.92 -17.45
N ASP A 445 -13.49 -27.00 -18.14
CA ASP A 445 -13.89 -27.30 -19.52
C ASP A 445 -13.57 -26.17 -20.51
N MET A 446 -12.43 -25.48 -20.30
CA MET A 446 -11.99 -24.45 -21.22
C MET A 446 -11.67 -25.05 -22.60
N PRO A 447 -12.14 -24.42 -23.71
CA PRO A 447 -11.84 -24.84 -25.07
C PRO A 447 -10.35 -25.08 -25.29
N ILE A 448 -10.03 -26.17 -25.98
CA ILE A 448 -8.66 -26.65 -26.15
C ILE A 448 -7.80 -25.63 -26.91
N GLU A 449 -8.40 -24.87 -27.82
CA GLU A 449 -7.79 -23.80 -28.61
C GLU A 449 -7.26 -22.69 -27.70
N LEU A 450 -8.07 -22.25 -26.73
CA LEU A 450 -7.68 -21.22 -25.76
C LEU A 450 -6.61 -21.77 -24.80
N ARG A 451 -6.77 -23.01 -24.31
CA ARG A 451 -5.77 -23.64 -23.44
C ARG A 451 -4.42 -23.79 -24.15
N LYS A 452 -4.41 -24.21 -25.42
CA LYS A 452 -3.18 -24.34 -26.20
C LYS A 452 -2.51 -22.99 -26.44
N TRP A 453 -3.30 -21.96 -26.77
CA TRP A 453 -2.75 -20.62 -26.95
C TRP A 453 -2.16 -20.07 -25.63
N ILE A 454 -2.85 -20.24 -24.50
CA ILE A 454 -2.34 -19.84 -23.17
C ILE A 454 -1.04 -20.60 -22.85
N TYR A 455 -0.99 -21.90 -23.13
CA TYR A 455 0.22 -22.71 -22.97
C TYR A 455 1.38 -22.10 -23.75
N ASN A 456 1.20 -21.83 -25.05
CA ASN A 456 2.22 -21.26 -25.92
C ASN A 456 2.61 -19.83 -25.51
N TRP A 457 1.67 -19.04 -24.96
CA TRP A 457 1.94 -17.71 -24.40
C TRP A 457 2.83 -17.75 -23.14
N LEU A 458 2.73 -18.82 -22.33
CA LEU A 458 3.55 -19.02 -21.12
C LEU A 458 4.94 -19.62 -21.40
N GLN A 459 5.13 -20.33 -22.51
CA GLN A 459 6.41 -20.98 -22.82
C GLN A 459 7.49 -19.99 -23.27
N ASN A 460 8.76 -20.31 -22.97
CA ASN A 460 9.97 -19.60 -23.43
C ASN A 460 10.03 -18.11 -23.06
N ARG A 461 9.33 -17.69 -22.01
CA ARG A 461 9.40 -16.30 -21.55
C ARG A 461 10.77 -15.99 -20.99
N LYS A 462 11.28 -14.81 -21.35
CA LYS A 462 12.58 -14.31 -20.92
C LYS A 462 12.44 -12.88 -20.43
N MET A 463 13.36 -12.44 -19.60
CA MET A 463 13.40 -11.06 -19.17
C MET A 463 14.82 -10.56 -18.96
N PHE A 464 14.96 -9.25 -18.87
CA PHE A 464 16.15 -8.58 -18.34
C PHE A 464 15.71 -7.41 -17.45
N ILE A 465 16.57 -7.04 -16.50
CA ILE A 465 16.35 -5.93 -15.58
C ILE A 465 17.03 -4.69 -16.13
N SER A 466 16.33 -3.56 -16.03
CA SER A 466 16.80 -2.24 -16.45
C SER A 466 16.77 -1.31 -15.26
N HIS A 467 17.90 -0.65 -14.98
CA HIS A 467 18.04 0.35 -13.94
C HIS A 467 19.09 1.39 -14.37
N GLY A 468 18.72 2.67 -14.35
CA GLY A 468 19.44 3.72 -15.06
C GLY A 468 19.63 3.34 -16.54
N ASP A 469 20.85 3.53 -17.05
CA ASP A 469 21.23 3.16 -18.41
C ASP A 469 21.73 1.71 -18.55
N MET A 470 21.75 0.95 -17.45
CA MET A 470 22.27 -0.42 -17.45
C MET A 470 21.17 -1.46 -17.66
N LYS A 471 21.55 -2.58 -18.31
CA LYS A 471 20.72 -3.75 -18.54
C LYS A 471 21.42 -4.99 -18.00
N SER A 472 20.68 -5.88 -17.35
CA SER A 472 21.22 -7.19 -16.93
C SER A 472 21.39 -8.15 -18.11
N LYS A 473 21.97 -9.32 -17.84
CA LYS A 473 21.81 -10.49 -18.71
C LYS A 473 20.32 -10.82 -18.89
N ILE A 474 19.98 -11.43 -20.03
CA ILE A 474 18.67 -12.02 -20.26
C ILE A 474 18.62 -13.39 -19.57
N PHE A 475 17.55 -13.66 -18.83
CA PHE A 475 17.31 -14.95 -18.17
C PHE A 475 15.88 -15.44 -18.40
N SER A 476 15.64 -16.73 -18.16
CA SER A 476 14.35 -17.38 -18.45
C SER A 476 13.42 -17.38 -17.25
N ILE A 477 12.12 -17.35 -17.52
CA ILE A 477 11.05 -17.38 -16.51
C ILE A 477 10.27 -18.70 -16.67
N SER A 478 10.22 -19.52 -15.63
CA SER A 478 9.59 -20.86 -15.68
C SER A 478 8.30 -20.98 -14.89
N VAL A 479 7.89 -19.91 -14.19
CA VAL A 479 6.72 -19.87 -13.30
C VAL A 479 6.20 -18.44 -13.23
N GLY A 480 4.93 -18.27 -12.85
CA GLY A 480 4.33 -16.96 -12.73
C GLY A 480 3.90 -16.37 -14.07
N ALA A 481 3.36 -15.17 -14.05
CA ALA A 481 2.99 -14.48 -15.28
C ALA A 481 3.39 -13.01 -15.21
N PRO A 482 3.45 -12.32 -16.34
CA PRO A 482 4.04 -10.99 -16.41
C PRO A 482 3.27 -9.99 -15.56
N GLN A 483 3.99 -9.26 -14.72
CA GLN A 483 3.38 -8.32 -13.79
C GLN A 483 2.94 -7.06 -14.54
N GLY A 484 1.62 -6.84 -14.61
CA GLY A 484 1.01 -5.77 -15.41
C GLY A 484 0.34 -6.26 -16.70
N SER A 485 0.37 -7.57 -16.99
CA SER A 485 -0.48 -8.17 -18.03
C SER A 485 -1.92 -8.31 -17.53
N VAL A 486 -2.88 -7.91 -18.37
CA VAL A 486 -4.32 -8.11 -18.08
C VAL A 486 -4.65 -9.60 -18.13
N LEU A 487 -3.99 -10.35 -19.03
CA LEU A 487 -4.19 -11.78 -19.15
C LEU A 487 -3.60 -12.53 -17.95
N ALA A 488 -2.43 -12.13 -17.44
CA ALA A 488 -1.85 -12.74 -16.24
C ALA A 488 -2.81 -12.69 -15.05
N ALA A 489 -3.43 -11.54 -14.82
CA ALA A 489 -4.44 -11.34 -13.78
C ALA A 489 -5.65 -12.26 -13.93
N LEU A 490 -6.18 -12.38 -15.15
CA LEU A 490 -7.28 -13.28 -15.48
C LEU A 490 -6.89 -14.75 -15.26
N LEU A 491 -5.70 -15.17 -15.70
CA LEU A 491 -5.23 -16.54 -15.52
C LEU A 491 -5.00 -16.88 -14.06
N PHE A 492 -4.50 -15.94 -13.24
CA PHE A 492 -4.37 -16.14 -11.80
C PHE A 492 -5.75 -16.35 -11.15
N ARG A 493 -6.76 -15.56 -11.53
CA ARG A 493 -8.15 -15.75 -11.08
C ARG A 493 -8.67 -17.16 -11.40
N LEU A 494 -8.40 -17.67 -12.60
CA LEU A 494 -8.79 -19.02 -13.02
C LEU A 494 -7.96 -20.11 -12.31
N HIS A 495 -6.68 -19.86 -12.04
CA HIS A 495 -5.80 -20.77 -11.32
C HIS A 495 -6.30 -21.04 -9.89
N VAL A 496 -6.74 -20.00 -9.18
CA VAL A 496 -7.28 -20.10 -7.82
C VAL A 496 -8.80 -20.26 -7.77
N PHE A 497 -9.45 -20.52 -8.91
CA PHE A 497 -10.91 -20.60 -9.00
C PHE A 497 -11.53 -21.57 -7.98
N PHE A 498 -10.90 -22.74 -7.80
CA PHE A 498 -11.38 -23.78 -6.90
C PHE A 498 -10.95 -23.58 -5.43
N LEU A 499 -10.22 -22.52 -5.09
CA LEU A 499 -9.73 -22.30 -3.73
C LEU A 499 -10.85 -22.30 -2.67
N PRO A 500 -12.00 -21.61 -2.85
CA PRO A 500 -13.09 -21.67 -1.87
C PRO A 500 -13.64 -23.08 -1.62
N SER A 501 -13.57 -23.98 -2.61
CA SER A 501 -14.06 -25.36 -2.45
C SER A 501 -13.24 -26.20 -1.45
N TYR A 502 -12.05 -25.74 -1.05
CA TYR A 502 -11.26 -26.35 0.02
C TYR A 502 -11.79 -25.99 1.42
N PHE A 503 -12.70 -25.02 1.53
CA PHE A 503 -13.22 -24.50 2.80
C PHE A 503 -14.75 -24.53 2.83
N PRO A 504 -15.37 -25.73 2.80
CA PRO A 504 -16.82 -25.84 2.87
C PRO A 504 -17.33 -25.16 4.15
N GLU A 505 -18.47 -24.46 4.05
CA GLU A 505 -19.13 -23.76 5.16
C GLU A 505 -18.37 -22.56 5.77
N ILE A 506 -17.22 -22.19 5.20
CA ILE A 506 -16.47 -21.01 5.60
C ILE A 506 -16.76 -19.85 4.66
N ASN A 507 -16.96 -18.68 5.23
CA ASN A 507 -17.10 -17.45 4.45
C ASN A 507 -15.73 -16.99 3.98
N CYS A 508 -15.45 -17.19 2.69
CA CYS A 508 -14.22 -16.74 2.05
C CYS A 508 -14.42 -15.39 1.35
N HIS A 509 -13.44 -14.50 1.53
CA HIS A 509 -13.37 -13.19 0.91
C HIS A 509 -12.03 -13.09 0.20
N LEU A 510 -12.07 -13.24 -1.12
CA LEU A 510 -10.91 -13.16 -1.99
C LEU A 510 -10.88 -11.81 -2.72
N PHE A 511 -9.69 -11.22 -2.76
CA PHE A 511 -9.36 -10.13 -3.66
C PHE A 511 -7.98 -10.38 -4.25
N ALA A 512 -7.95 -10.88 -5.50
CA ALA A 512 -6.73 -11.38 -6.12
C ALA A 512 -6.15 -12.52 -5.27
N ASP A 513 -4.94 -12.36 -4.75
CA ASP A 513 -4.23 -13.26 -3.85
C ASP A 513 -4.59 -13.07 -2.37
N ASP A 514 -5.17 -11.94 -1.97
CA ASP A 514 -5.61 -11.73 -0.59
C ASP A 514 -6.79 -12.65 -0.27
N LEU A 515 -6.58 -13.64 0.60
CA LEU A 515 -7.61 -14.53 1.12
C LEU A 515 -7.94 -14.15 2.56
N THR A 516 -9.21 -13.87 2.83
CA THR A 516 -9.72 -13.75 4.19
C THR A 516 -10.79 -14.80 4.45
N MET A 517 -10.67 -15.51 5.56
CA MET A 517 -11.61 -16.55 5.98
C MET A 517 -12.30 -16.13 7.26
N VAL A 518 -13.63 -16.19 7.30
CA VAL A 518 -14.44 -15.89 8.48
C VAL A 518 -15.08 -17.17 8.97
N ILE A 519 -14.61 -17.64 10.13
CA ILE A 519 -15.12 -18.81 10.84
C ILE A 519 -16.13 -18.33 11.88
N LYS A 520 -17.39 -18.72 11.71
CA LYS A 520 -18.51 -18.29 12.56
C LYS A 520 -18.69 -19.28 13.70
N GLY A 521 -18.95 -18.78 14.91
CA GLY A 521 -19.39 -19.62 16.03
C GLY A 521 -20.70 -20.33 15.71
N ALA A 522 -20.96 -21.46 16.36
CA ALA A 522 -22.25 -22.13 16.29
C ALA A 522 -23.32 -21.33 17.03
N LEU A 523 -24.54 -21.39 16.51
CA LEU A 523 -25.72 -20.84 17.20
C LEU A 523 -25.99 -21.64 18.49
N GLU A 524 -26.64 -21.00 19.45
CA GLU A 524 -27.16 -21.62 20.68
C GLU A 524 -26.11 -22.26 21.61
N LYS A 525 -24.82 -22.12 21.33
CA LYS A 525 -23.74 -22.53 22.23
C LYS A 525 -23.35 -21.42 23.19
N LYS A 526 -22.88 -21.82 24.38
CA LYS A 526 -22.19 -20.91 25.29
C LYS A 526 -20.88 -20.44 24.65
N LEU A 527 -20.42 -19.26 25.04
CA LEU A 527 -19.22 -18.67 24.47
C LEU A 527 -17.99 -19.58 24.61
N SER A 528 -17.78 -20.19 25.78
CA SER A 528 -16.68 -21.14 26.02
C SER A 528 -16.68 -22.30 25.01
N ASP A 529 -17.85 -22.90 24.79
CA ASP A 529 -18.01 -24.03 23.86
C ASP A 529 -17.83 -23.57 22.41
N ASN A 530 -18.22 -22.34 22.11
CA ASN A 530 -18.01 -21.71 20.81
C ASN A 530 -16.53 -21.44 20.52
N LEU A 531 -15.72 -21.09 21.52
CA LEU A 531 -14.27 -20.91 21.32
C LEU A 531 -13.58 -22.23 20.99
N ILE A 532 -13.95 -23.31 21.69
CA ILE A 532 -13.46 -24.66 21.39
C ILE A 532 -13.91 -25.09 19.98
N TYR A 533 -15.18 -24.85 19.64
CA TYR A 533 -15.71 -25.15 18.32
C TYR A 533 -14.95 -24.42 17.21
N ILE A 534 -14.78 -23.10 17.34
CA ILE A 534 -14.03 -22.29 16.36
C ILE A 534 -12.58 -22.74 16.26
N GLN A 535 -11.92 -23.09 17.38
CA GLN A 535 -10.55 -23.59 17.34
C GLN A 535 -10.44 -24.87 16.52
N ASN A 536 -11.37 -25.81 16.70
CA ASN A 536 -11.43 -27.04 15.93
C ASN A 536 -11.70 -26.80 14.44
N GLN A 537 -12.64 -25.89 14.12
CA GLN A 537 -12.90 -25.49 12.74
C GLN A 537 -11.67 -24.83 12.10
N ALA A 538 -11.01 -23.92 12.82
CA ALA A 538 -9.80 -23.26 12.35
C ALA A 538 -8.68 -24.26 12.07
N LYS A 539 -8.53 -25.30 12.90
CA LYS A 539 -7.57 -26.39 12.64
C LYS A 539 -7.84 -27.09 11.31
N ILE A 540 -9.09 -27.47 11.04
CA ILE A 540 -9.49 -28.14 9.79
C ILE A 540 -9.26 -27.23 8.57
N VAL A 541 -9.64 -25.95 8.70
CA VAL A 541 -9.48 -24.95 7.64
C VAL A 541 -8.00 -24.69 7.35
N LEU A 542 -7.17 -24.53 8.37
CA LEU A 542 -5.73 -24.30 8.21
C LEU A 542 -5.01 -25.52 7.63
N GLN A 543 -5.45 -26.75 7.95
CA GLN A 543 -4.97 -27.98 7.29
C GLN A 543 -5.37 -28.02 5.81
N SER A 544 -6.59 -27.61 5.48
CA SER A 544 -7.07 -27.54 4.09
C SER A 544 -6.32 -26.46 3.30
N LEU A 545 -6.00 -25.33 3.93
CA LEU A 545 -5.18 -24.27 3.36
C LEU A 545 -3.75 -24.76 3.12
N GLU A 546 -3.17 -25.50 4.07
CA GLU A 546 -1.86 -26.12 3.90
C GLU A 546 -1.84 -27.07 2.71
N LYS A 547 -2.87 -27.90 2.56
CA LYS A 547 -3.01 -28.79 1.42
C LYS A 547 -3.10 -28.00 0.10
N PHE A 548 -3.96 -27.00 0.02
CA PHE A 548 -4.07 -26.16 -1.18
C PHE A 548 -2.74 -25.48 -1.54
N ALA A 549 -2.10 -24.86 -0.54
CA ALA A 549 -0.82 -24.17 -0.69
C ALA A 549 0.28 -25.11 -1.21
N TYR A 550 0.29 -26.36 -0.74
CA TYR A 550 1.19 -27.39 -1.23
C TYR A 550 0.86 -27.80 -2.67
N ASP A 551 -0.39 -28.22 -2.93
CA ASP A 551 -0.86 -28.72 -4.21
C ASP A 551 -0.62 -27.71 -5.36
N HIS A 552 -0.79 -26.40 -5.07
CA HIS A 552 -0.68 -25.33 -6.05
C HIS A 552 0.70 -24.61 -6.06
N ASN A 553 1.66 -25.02 -5.23
CA ASN A 553 2.94 -24.30 -5.03
C ASN A 553 2.77 -22.81 -4.63
N LEU A 554 1.75 -22.52 -3.81
CA LEU A 554 1.42 -21.18 -3.29
C LEU A 554 1.65 -21.12 -1.77
N PRO A 555 2.90 -20.99 -1.30
CA PRO A 555 3.21 -21.01 0.12
C PRO A 555 2.66 -19.78 0.85
N VAL A 556 2.08 -20.02 2.03
CA VAL A 556 1.55 -18.99 2.93
C VAL A 556 2.70 -18.27 3.66
N ASN A 557 2.61 -16.95 3.73
CA ASN A 557 3.47 -16.09 4.52
C ASN A 557 2.99 -16.04 5.97
N THR A 558 3.56 -16.91 6.81
CA THR A 558 3.18 -17.03 8.22
C THR A 558 3.42 -15.76 9.03
N LYS A 559 4.39 -14.91 8.63
CA LYS A 559 4.68 -13.64 9.32
C LYS A 559 3.61 -12.58 9.07
N LYS A 560 3.03 -12.55 7.86
CA LYS A 560 1.99 -11.59 7.47
C LYS A 560 0.56 -12.12 7.65
N THR A 561 0.41 -13.43 7.76
CA THR A 561 -0.86 -14.06 8.09
C THR A 561 -1.22 -13.77 9.55
N LYS A 562 -2.41 -13.19 9.78
CA LYS A 562 -2.87 -12.76 11.11
C LYS A 562 -4.27 -13.26 11.39
N ALA A 563 -4.60 -13.40 12.67
CA ALA A 563 -5.93 -13.75 13.15
C ALA A 563 -6.56 -12.57 13.91
N MET A 564 -7.88 -12.47 13.87
CA MET A 564 -8.66 -11.53 14.64
C MET A 564 -9.91 -12.22 15.16
N LEU A 565 -10.11 -12.21 16.48
CA LEU A 565 -11.31 -12.72 17.12
C LEU A 565 -12.24 -11.55 17.46
N ILE A 566 -13.45 -11.57 16.93
CA ILE A 566 -14.48 -10.56 17.14
C ILE A 566 -15.64 -11.21 17.91
N HIS A 567 -16.07 -10.55 18.98
CA HIS A 567 -17.19 -10.99 19.82
C HIS A 567 -17.81 -9.79 20.53
N SER A 568 -19.05 -9.91 21.01
CA SER A 568 -19.77 -8.84 21.72
C SER A 568 -19.34 -8.68 23.19
N THR A 569 -18.83 -9.73 23.83
CA THR A 569 -18.34 -9.70 25.22
C THR A 569 -17.03 -8.90 25.35
N VAL A 570 -16.55 -8.59 26.55
CA VAL A 570 -15.21 -7.99 26.77
C VAL A 570 -14.27 -9.08 27.32
N ALA A 571 -12.98 -9.05 26.92
CA ALA A 571 -11.92 -9.91 27.46
C ALA A 571 -12.15 -11.43 27.28
N VAL A 572 -12.37 -11.87 26.04
CA VAL A 572 -12.47 -13.31 25.72
C VAL A 572 -11.09 -13.91 25.49
N GLU A 573 -10.88 -15.09 26.06
CA GLU A 573 -9.68 -15.88 25.83
C GLU A 573 -9.60 -16.33 24.37
N LYS A 574 -8.45 -16.10 23.74
CA LYS A 574 -8.25 -16.38 22.33
C LYS A 574 -7.74 -17.81 22.17
N PRO A 575 -8.39 -18.65 21.33
CA PRO A 575 -7.92 -20.00 21.12
C PRO A 575 -6.57 -19.99 20.39
N ASP A 576 -5.68 -20.91 20.74
CA ASP A 576 -4.41 -21.03 20.05
C ASP A 576 -4.58 -21.59 18.64
N LEU A 577 -3.99 -20.91 17.65
CA LEU A 577 -4.06 -21.26 16.24
C LEU A 577 -2.65 -21.52 15.72
N PHE A 578 -2.49 -22.63 14.99
CA PHE A 578 -1.23 -23.02 14.39
C PHE A 578 -1.45 -23.31 12.91
N TYR A 579 -0.60 -22.73 12.08
CA TYR A 579 -0.43 -23.14 10.69
C TYR A 579 0.90 -23.90 10.60
N LYS A 580 0.84 -25.19 10.25
CA LYS A 580 1.95 -26.13 10.46
C LYS A 580 2.35 -26.13 11.94
N ASN A 581 3.56 -25.64 12.24
CA ASN A 581 4.11 -25.53 13.59
C ASN A 581 4.31 -24.07 14.03
N VAL A 582 3.76 -23.11 13.29
CA VAL A 582 3.90 -21.67 13.58
C VAL A 582 2.59 -21.15 14.17
N LYS A 583 2.66 -20.56 15.37
CA LYS A 583 1.52 -19.91 16.02
C LYS A 583 1.12 -18.67 15.22
N ILE A 584 -0.17 -18.57 14.85
CA ILE A 584 -0.71 -17.39 14.17
C ILE A 584 -0.92 -16.28 15.21
N GLU A 585 -0.41 -15.09 14.91
CA GLU A 585 -0.54 -13.93 15.78
C GLU A 585 -1.95 -13.33 15.71
N TYR A 586 -2.50 -13.01 16.89
CA TYR A 586 -3.76 -12.27 17.01
C TYR A 586 -3.55 -10.76 17.07
N VAL A 587 -4.26 -10.03 16.21
CA VAL A 587 -4.21 -8.56 16.15
C VAL A 587 -5.53 -7.93 16.60
N LYS A 588 -5.46 -6.72 17.16
CA LYS A 588 -6.65 -5.93 17.53
C LYS A 588 -7.19 -5.11 16.36
N THR A 589 -6.30 -4.73 15.45
CA THR A 589 -6.56 -3.98 14.22
C THR A 589 -5.79 -4.62 13.07
N TYR A 590 -6.34 -4.60 11.85
CA TYR A 590 -5.71 -5.12 10.65
C TYR A 590 -6.06 -4.24 9.44
N LYS A 591 -5.07 -3.94 8.59
CA LYS A 591 -5.25 -3.18 7.35
C LYS A 591 -5.69 -4.12 6.23
N PHE A 592 -6.99 -4.32 6.08
CA PHE A 592 -7.57 -5.15 5.02
C PHE A 592 -7.92 -4.30 3.80
N LEU A 593 -7.30 -4.58 2.65
CA LEU A 593 -7.55 -3.86 1.40
C LEU A 593 -7.47 -2.33 1.56
N GLY A 594 -6.51 -1.86 2.33
CA GLY A 594 -6.28 -0.44 2.60
C GLY A 594 -7.13 0.17 3.73
N VAL A 595 -8.10 -0.56 4.29
CA VAL A 595 -8.96 -0.10 5.38
C VAL A 595 -8.56 -0.75 6.70
N GLU A 596 -8.39 0.04 7.75
CA GLU A 596 -8.18 -0.49 9.10
C GLU A 596 -9.48 -1.03 9.69
N ILE A 597 -9.47 -2.30 10.06
CA ILE A 597 -10.59 -3.00 10.69
C ILE A 597 -10.18 -3.38 12.10
N GLY A 598 -11.02 -3.05 13.08
CA GLY A 598 -10.79 -3.34 14.48
C GLY A 598 -11.73 -4.41 15.04
N THR A 599 -11.35 -4.96 16.19
CA THR A 599 -12.18 -5.90 16.98
C THR A 599 -13.48 -5.29 17.53
N LYS A 600 -13.66 -3.97 17.48
CA LYS A 600 -14.90 -3.28 17.83
C LYS A 600 -15.59 -2.79 16.56
N LEU A 601 -16.65 -3.50 16.13
CA LEU A 601 -17.43 -3.16 14.94
C LEU A 601 -18.58 -2.16 15.20
N GLY A 602 -18.40 -1.23 16.15
CA GLY A 602 -19.47 -0.33 16.61
C GLY A 602 -19.91 0.72 15.58
N LEU A 603 -21.21 0.79 15.31
CA LEU A 603 -21.91 2.03 14.97
C LEU A 603 -22.67 2.46 16.23
N GLY A 604 -22.06 3.29 17.07
CA GLY A 604 -22.78 3.93 18.16
C GLY A 604 -23.72 4.99 17.58
N TYR A 605 -25.03 4.81 17.74
CA TYR A 605 -25.94 5.96 17.78
C TYR A 605 -25.53 6.79 19.01
N GLY A 606 -24.69 7.79 18.79
CA GLY A 606 -24.05 8.59 19.85
C GLY A 606 -22.55 8.28 19.92
N GLY A 607 -21.74 9.16 19.33
CA GLY A 607 -20.28 9.09 19.36
C GLY A 607 -19.69 8.47 18.10
N PHE A 608 -19.51 9.30 17.07
CA PHE A 608 -18.67 8.97 15.92
C PHE A 608 -17.26 8.62 16.40
N PRO A 609 -16.65 7.51 15.95
CA PRO A 609 -15.20 7.40 15.94
C PRO A 609 -14.68 8.42 14.93
N ALA A 610 -13.75 9.26 15.37
CA ALA A 610 -13.01 10.15 14.49
C ALA A 610 -12.22 9.29 13.49
N TYR A 611 -12.65 9.28 12.23
CA TYR A 611 -11.82 8.86 11.12
C TYR A 611 -10.84 10.00 10.83
N SER A 612 -9.55 9.81 11.08
CA SER A 612 -8.51 10.72 10.60
C SER A 612 -8.25 10.43 9.12
N LEU A 613 -8.96 11.13 8.25
CA LEU A 613 -8.56 11.34 6.86
C LEU A 613 -7.88 12.71 6.83
N GLU A 614 -6.56 12.75 6.67
CA GLU A 614 -5.87 13.97 6.25
C GLU A 614 -6.22 14.23 4.77
N TYR A 615 -6.88 15.35 4.50
CA TYR A 615 -6.97 15.94 3.17
C TYR A 615 -6.67 17.45 3.25
N PRO A 616 -5.88 18.00 2.32
CA PRO A 616 -5.64 19.44 2.21
C PRO A 616 -6.88 20.16 1.65
N THR A 617 -7.29 21.25 2.30
CA THR A 617 -8.49 22.02 1.93
C THR A 617 -8.29 22.84 0.66
N GLY A 618 -9.18 22.64 -0.32
CA GLY A 618 -9.46 23.57 -1.42
C GLY A 618 -10.92 24.06 -1.36
N SER A 619 -11.11 25.36 -1.57
CA SER A 619 -12.32 26.15 -1.34
C SER A 619 -13.47 25.94 -2.35
N GLY A 620 -14.71 26.12 -1.89
CA GLY A 620 -15.88 26.35 -2.75
C GLY A 620 -17.22 25.98 -2.11
N GLY A 621 -18.00 26.98 -1.67
CA GLY A 621 -19.30 26.78 -1.01
C GLY A 621 -20.51 26.83 -1.94
N ARG A 622 -21.68 26.36 -1.43
CA ARG A 622 -22.98 27.07 -1.40
C ARG A 622 -24.09 26.20 -0.76
N ASN A 623 -24.99 26.89 -0.06
CA ASN A 623 -26.13 26.43 0.75
C ASN A 623 -27.34 25.96 -0.07
N VAL A 624 -28.14 25.02 0.46
CA VAL A 624 -29.63 25.07 0.54
C VAL A 624 -30.14 24.22 1.74
N ARG A 625 -31.16 24.71 2.47
CA ARG A 625 -31.83 24.15 3.66
C ARG A 625 -33.19 23.45 3.33
N PRO A 626 -33.80 22.71 4.28
CA PRO A 626 -34.59 21.49 4.00
C PRO A 626 -36.12 21.64 4.12
N GLY A 627 -36.84 20.66 3.55
CA GLY A 627 -38.25 20.40 3.85
C GLY A 627 -38.73 19.06 3.27
N GLN A 628 -39.45 18.31 4.12
CA GLN A 628 -40.25 17.10 3.86
C GLN A 628 -39.62 15.71 4.11
N THR A 629 -40.21 15.11 5.14
CA THR A 629 -40.20 13.74 5.63
C THR A 629 -40.24 12.70 4.50
N LYS A 630 -39.21 11.85 4.44
CA LYS A 630 -39.25 10.53 3.81
C LYS A 630 -38.55 9.55 4.76
N ILE A 631 -39.14 8.36 4.89
CA ILE A 631 -38.50 7.19 5.48
C ILE A 631 -37.22 6.94 4.65
N VAL A 632 -36.07 7.08 5.30
CA VAL A 632 -34.77 7.09 4.64
C VAL A 632 -33.85 6.12 5.37
N THR A 633 -33.75 4.91 4.82
CA THR A 633 -32.59 4.04 4.98
C THR A 633 -31.43 4.68 4.21
N THR A 634 -30.69 5.60 4.85
CA THR A 634 -29.45 6.15 4.25
C THR A 634 -28.24 5.46 4.87
N ILE A 635 -27.63 4.60 4.07
CA ILE A 635 -26.22 4.23 4.19
C ILE A 635 -25.44 5.29 3.41
N TYR A 636 -24.75 6.20 4.11
CA TYR A 636 -23.85 7.18 3.48
C TYR A 636 -22.60 6.47 2.96
N VAL A 637 -22.65 6.04 1.69
CA VAL A 637 -21.45 5.79 0.87
C VAL A 637 -21.13 7.10 0.16
N SER A 638 -20.34 7.96 0.78
CA SER A 638 -19.81 9.14 0.09
C SER A 638 -18.38 9.41 0.52
N HIS A 639 -17.49 9.53 -0.48
CA HIS A 639 -16.10 9.97 -0.41
C HIS A 639 -15.00 8.90 -0.17
N VAL A 640 -15.06 7.79 -0.92
CA VAL A 640 -13.85 7.00 -1.32
C VAL A 640 -13.68 7.09 -2.84
N ALA A 641 -13.85 8.32 -3.37
CA ALA A 641 -13.49 8.62 -4.74
C ALA A 641 -12.01 8.98 -4.77
N PHE A 642 -11.27 8.30 -5.64
CA PHE A 642 -9.93 8.67 -6.11
C PHE A 642 -8.69 8.20 -5.31
N VAL A 643 -8.56 6.89 -5.05
CA VAL A 643 -7.25 6.21 -5.14
C VAL A 643 -7.46 4.79 -5.68
N ALA A 644 -7.47 4.64 -7.00
CA ALA A 644 -7.33 3.34 -7.67
C ALA A 644 -6.85 3.51 -9.11
N SER A 645 -5.92 4.43 -9.34
CA SER A 645 -5.37 4.70 -10.67
C SER A 645 -3.87 4.51 -10.76
N VAL A 646 -3.27 3.58 -10.00
CA VAL A 646 -1.97 2.96 -10.34
C VAL A 646 -1.91 1.53 -9.79
N PHE A 647 -2.76 0.64 -10.29
CA PHE A 647 -2.48 -0.81 -10.31
C PHE A 647 -3.23 -1.42 -11.50
N PHE A 648 -2.73 -1.14 -12.70
CA PHE A 648 -2.83 -1.93 -13.94
C PHE A 648 -1.79 -1.41 -14.93
#